data_AF-A0A1I9Y5P1-F1
#
_entry.id   AF-A0A1I9Y5P1-F1
#
_cell.length_a   1.000
_cell.length_b   1.000
_cell.length_c   1.000
_cell.angle_alpha   90.00
_cell.angle_beta   90.00
_cell.angle_gamma   90.00
#
_symmetry.space_group_name_H-M   'P 1'
#
loop_
_entity.id
_entity.type
_entity.pdbx_description
1 polymer ?
#
loop_
_entity_poly.entity_id
_entity_poly.type
_entity_poly.pdbx_seq_one_letter_code
_entity_poly.pdbx_strand_id
1 'polypeptide(L)'
;MPVLGSTQAAITNRPLDMLATDTAAVRAIAQAAVSVELFTIPLYMATMYSIQGTHQINSQGISYYEGRQWPGMGTTARPELAEQKAFNIIFSVFIQEMLHLQMAANLATAIGAAPCFTGSELQSQEHGWTCYGKDCTVIPHIVDLQDTSGYRHVRVNLEELNGNQCDLFLAIEQPEEQAREQLRAFDRQDHTKYFPDVPLAGWTPGKHVHDLPLFGTIGYMYECYARYISIEYTDGEALWQKLFVNGSVQQDMFNKKVDGHEQAEFPRFDTCFGPQEQDGGLTGSFNKAIDMMAAITDQGEGSETAIKRYRRDAAARLMAVQPDYREDLAALKVDYPSYSNDGKEAASRDAAARHDSAPFDHYERFGQVKDMLPVKTWAQWHKEGHRWDEAMLTNERYHKATAPKNIPAPGDVAGALNRLKDTAGTLKMLSTVATGAIYGITSVLDTYWQKQGTEFPYPSMVGAGDRMAICWAVLGQAPNLATGVPVAEKGVLYHACQGMHLAGEASSTCAALAVYHTCRGSNGCHAQGGCGFAQPDTGGSSCGHSVKAVAAAGNLCGTPKPVPPGKQIYSAPSDNKCATFGGCAVPISASQLYPNTTKTQPPESATMVLYDFGPAPDHHPQPLQQTLTFSLGDNVYDKAWEAYGKVMAARGTPVGAAPAPTDLRLALPPST
;
A
#
# COMPACT_ATOMS: atom_id res chain seq x y z
N MET A 1 36.53 5.86 -14.14
CA MET A 1 37.06 6.45 -12.89
C MET A 1 36.79 5.44 -11.77
N PRO A 2 37.61 5.34 -10.71
CA PRO A 2 37.33 4.38 -9.64
C PRO A 2 35.99 4.75 -9.01
N VAL A 3 35.11 3.75 -8.89
CA VAL A 3 33.84 3.85 -8.16
C VAL A 3 34.16 4.28 -6.73
N LEU A 4 33.66 5.44 -6.32
CA LEU A 4 33.72 5.91 -4.93
C LEU A 4 32.66 5.16 -4.10
N GLY A 5 32.90 3.87 -3.86
CA GLY A 5 32.27 3.08 -2.79
C GLY A 5 33.38 2.62 -1.85
N SER A 6 33.12 2.50 -0.54
CA SER A 6 34.19 2.61 0.47
C SER A 6 35.39 1.67 0.22
N THR A 7 36.62 2.20 0.13
CA THR A 7 37.86 1.42 -0.05
C THR A 7 38.26 0.67 1.23
N GLN A 8 37.29 0.39 2.10
CA GLN A 8 37.54 -0.09 3.45
C GLN A 8 37.82 -1.59 3.41
N ALA A 9 38.86 -1.99 4.14
CA ALA A 9 39.29 -3.37 4.20
C ALA A 9 38.18 -4.27 4.79
N ALA A 10 38.15 -5.53 4.33
CA ALA A 10 37.30 -6.55 4.94
C ALA A 10 37.59 -6.64 6.45
N ILE A 11 36.52 -6.76 7.25
CA ILE A 11 36.64 -6.88 8.70
C ILE A 11 36.72 -8.38 9.01
N THR A 12 37.92 -8.84 9.34
CA THR A 12 38.20 -10.23 9.74
C THR A 12 38.74 -10.28 11.15
N ASN A 13 38.70 -11.47 11.77
CA ASN A 13 39.15 -11.68 13.14
C ASN A 13 38.45 -10.77 14.17
N ARG A 14 37.16 -10.43 13.94
CA ARG A 14 36.34 -9.68 14.90
C ARG A 14 36.19 -10.51 16.19
N PRO A 15 36.50 -9.98 17.38
CA PRO A 15 36.31 -10.71 18.65
C PRO A 15 34.86 -11.17 18.85
N LEU A 16 34.67 -12.38 19.37
CA LEU A 16 33.33 -12.97 19.58
C LEU A 16 32.47 -12.24 20.62
N ASP A 17 33.09 -11.54 21.57
CA ASP A 17 32.37 -10.70 22.55
C ASP A 17 31.69 -9.48 21.90
N MET A 18 32.05 -9.13 20.66
CA MET A 18 31.39 -8.09 19.87
C MET A 18 30.11 -8.57 19.16
N LEU A 19 29.82 -9.88 19.14
CA LEU A 19 28.68 -10.44 18.40
C LEU A 19 27.34 -9.79 18.78
N ALA A 20 27.08 -9.60 20.08
CA ALA A 20 25.84 -8.98 20.54
C ALA A 20 25.72 -7.51 20.09
N THR A 21 26.84 -6.79 20.07
CA THR A 21 26.92 -5.40 19.61
C THR A 21 26.63 -5.32 18.11
N ASP A 22 27.27 -6.16 17.32
CA ASP A 22 27.08 -6.17 15.86
C ASP A 22 25.68 -6.66 15.46
N THR A 23 25.13 -7.61 16.21
CA THR A 23 23.74 -8.08 16.04
C THR A 23 22.74 -6.96 16.28
N ALA A 24 22.93 -6.16 17.34
CA ALA A 24 22.06 -5.02 17.62
C ALA A 24 22.14 -3.96 16.51
N ALA A 25 23.35 -3.67 16.01
CA ALA A 25 23.56 -2.68 14.95
C ALA A 25 22.91 -3.12 13.63
N VAL A 26 23.17 -4.35 13.18
CA VAL A 26 22.65 -4.82 11.90
C VAL A 26 21.12 -4.94 11.90
N ARG A 27 20.52 -5.33 13.04
CA ARG A 27 19.05 -5.36 13.18
C ARG A 27 18.44 -3.95 13.22
N ALA A 28 19.12 -2.99 13.83
CA ALA A 28 18.71 -1.59 13.78
C ALA A 28 18.74 -1.05 12.35
N ILE A 29 19.80 -1.34 11.58
CA ILE A 29 19.90 -0.95 10.16
C ILE A 29 18.82 -1.64 9.32
N ALA A 30 18.53 -2.92 9.57
CA ALA A 30 17.45 -3.64 8.89
C ALA A 30 16.07 -2.99 9.13
N GLN A 31 15.80 -2.51 10.35
CA GLN A 31 14.58 -1.76 10.65
C GLN A 31 14.58 -0.37 9.99
N ALA A 32 15.71 0.34 9.99
CA ALA A 32 15.85 1.63 9.29
C ALA A 32 15.56 1.49 7.79
N ALA A 33 16.02 0.40 7.16
CA ALA A 33 15.69 0.06 5.79
C ALA A 33 14.18 -0.10 5.59
N VAL A 34 13.51 -0.95 6.38
CA VAL A 34 12.04 -1.07 6.32
C VAL A 34 11.33 0.27 6.52
N SER A 35 11.84 1.12 7.42
CA SER A 35 11.26 2.42 7.71
C SER A 35 11.40 3.43 6.57
N VAL A 36 12.55 3.50 5.88
CA VAL A 36 12.70 4.45 4.76
C VAL A 36 11.85 4.04 3.56
N GLU A 37 11.82 2.75 3.20
CA GLU A 37 10.98 2.23 2.10
C GLU A 37 9.48 2.40 2.40
N LEU A 38 9.06 2.28 3.67
CA LEU A 38 7.68 2.51 4.07
C LEU A 38 7.32 4.00 4.01
N PHE A 39 8.28 4.88 4.30
CA PHE A 39 8.11 6.33 4.28
C PHE A 39 7.89 6.85 2.86
N THR A 40 8.56 6.34 1.83
CA THR A 40 8.38 6.84 0.46
C THR A 40 6.98 6.56 -0.11
N ILE A 41 6.35 5.44 0.28
CA ILE A 41 5.06 4.98 -0.25
C ILE A 41 3.93 6.03 -0.08
N PRO A 42 3.56 6.52 1.13
CA PRO A 42 2.54 7.57 1.26
C PRO A 42 2.94 8.90 0.60
N LEU A 43 4.23 9.23 0.60
CA LEU A 43 4.77 10.47 0.02
C LEU A 43 4.56 10.51 -1.51
N TYR A 44 4.96 9.45 -2.20
CA TYR A 44 4.84 9.33 -3.65
C TYR A 44 3.37 9.19 -4.05
N MET A 45 2.59 8.38 -3.31
CA MET A 45 1.15 8.24 -3.53
C MET A 45 0.39 9.57 -3.40
N ALA A 46 0.66 10.34 -2.33
CA ALA A 46 -0.02 11.62 -2.12
C ALA A 46 0.27 12.60 -3.26
N THR A 47 1.52 12.70 -3.68
CA THR A 47 1.92 13.60 -4.77
C THR A 47 1.35 13.16 -6.11
N MET A 48 1.41 11.86 -6.42
CA MET A 48 0.87 11.27 -7.65
C MET A 48 -0.61 11.62 -7.84
N TYR A 49 -1.41 11.47 -6.79
CA TYR A 49 -2.84 11.78 -6.84
C TYR A 49 -3.19 13.28 -6.78
N SER A 50 -2.20 14.14 -6.58
CA SER A 50 -2.39 15.59 -6.69
C SER A 50 -2.55 16.05 -8.14
N ILE A 51 -2.05 15.26 -9.11
CA ILE A 51 -2.12 15.59 -10.53
C ILE A 51 -3.59 15.54 -10.98
N GLN A 52 -4.03 16.60 -11.67
CA GLN A 52 -5.42 16.76 -12.03
C GLN A 52 -5.81 15.74 -13.11
N GLY A 53 -6.90 15.02 -12.89
CA GLY A 53 -7.44 14.10 -13.89
C GLY A 53 -8.62 13.30 -13.37
N THR A 54 -9.32 12.65 -14.28
CA THR A 54 -10.37 11.70 -13.97
C THR A 54 -10.04 10.35 -14.58
N HIS A 55 -10.67 9.30 -14.06
CA HIS A 55 -10.56 7.97 -14.62
C HIS A 55 -11.95 7.34 -14.78
N GLN A 56 -12.03 6.38 -15.68
CA GLN A 56 -13.19 5.51 -15.79
C GLN A 56 -12.95 4.22 -15.02
N ILE A 57 -14.05 3.72 -14.46
CA ILE A 57 -14.12 2.44 -13.78
C ILE A 57 -14.71 1.44 -14.77
N ASN A 58 -13.94 0.41 -15.11
CA ASN A 58 -14.29 -0.60 -16.08
C ASN A 58 -13.71 -1.96 -15.67
N SER A 59 -14.35 -3.04 -16.11
CA SER A 59 -13.89 -4.41 -15.88
C SER A 59 -14.50 -5.33 -16.92
N GLN A 60 -14.00 -6.57 -16.99
CA GLN A 60 -14.42 -7.55 -17.98
C GLN A 60 -15.94 -7.75 -17.96
N GLY A 61 -16.59 -7.51 -19.09
CA GLY A 61 -18.03 -7.74 -19.25
C GLY A 61 -18.94 -6.80 -18.43
N ILE A 62 -18.41 -5.70 -17.89
CA ILE A 62 -19.20 -4.67 -17.19
C ILE A 62 -19.29 -3.41 -18.05
N SER A 63 -20.53 -2.97 -18.34
CA SER A 63 -20.82 -1.76 -19.12
C SER A 63 -21.70 -0.74 -18.38
N TYR A 64 -22.16 -1.04 -17.15
CA TYR A 64 -23.10 -0.16 -16.44
C TYR A 64 -22.49 1.18 -15.98
N TYR A 65 -21.17 1.36 -16.06
CA TYR A 65 -20.49 2.64 -15.84
C TYR A 65 -20.01 3.30 -17.15
N GLU A 66 -20.48 2.82 -18.31
CA GLU A 66 -20.05 3.35 -19.60
C GLU A 66 -20.17 4.88 -19.66
N GLY A 67 -19.03 5.51 -19.93
CA GLY A 67 -18.89 6.95 -20.11
C GLY A 67 -18.90 7.78 -18.83
N ARG A 68 -19.07 7.17 -17.65
CA ARG A 68 -18.91 7.88 -16.36
C ARG A 68 -17.42 8.05 -16.05
N GLN A 69 -17.09 9.17 -15.41
CA GLN A 69 -15.76 9.50 -14.92
C GLN A 69 -15.80 9.77 -13.41
N TRP A 70 -14.72 9.43 -12.71
CA TRP A 70 -14.53 9.74 -11.30
C TRP A 70 -13.27 10.57 -11.06
N PRO A 71 -13.24 11.41 -10.01
CA PRO A 71 -12.05 12.18 -9.66
C PRO A 71 -10.84 11.29 -9.37
N GLY A 72 -9.66 11.79 -9.74
CA GLY A 72 -8.39 11.09 -9.60
C GLY A 72 -7.92 10.55 -10.95
N MET A 73 -6.67 10.81 -11.29
CA MET A 73 -6.06 10.24 -12.48
C MET A 73 -5.75 8.76 -12.25
N GLY A 74 -5.81 7.97 -13.33
CA GLY A 74 -5.31 6.59 -13.37
C GLY A 74 -4.19 6.44 -14.39
N THR A 75 -3.55 5.27 -14.39
CA THR A 75 -2.54 4.91 -15.39
C THR A 75 -3.08 5.02 -16.81
N THR A 76 -2.21 5.33 -17.77
CA THR A 76 -2.60 5.49 -19.18
C THR A 76 -1.70 4.64 -20.07
N ALA A 77 -2.29 3.79 -20.92
CA ALA A 77 -1.53 2.88 -21.80
C ALA A 77 -0.72 3.61 -22.89
N ARG A 78 -1.12 4.84 -23.23
CA ARG A 78 -0.47 5.72 -24.22
C ARG A 78 -0.51 7.16 -23.71
N PRO A 79 0.41 7.56 -22.84
CA PRO A 79 0.37 8.89 -22.23
C PRO A 79 0.80 9.96 -23.25
N GLU A 80 -0.12 10.82 -23.64
CA GLU A 80 0.13 11.92 -24.61
C GLU A 80 0.41 13.24 -23.88
N LEU A 81 -0.30 13.47 -22.78
CA LEU A 81 -0.21 14.69 -21.95
C LEU A 81 0.91 14.59 -20.91
N ALA A 82 1.45 15.73 -20.49
CA ALA A 82 2.49 15.80 -19.45
C ALA A 82 1.99 15.21 -18.12
N GLU A 83 0.73 15.46 -17.76
CA GLU A 83 0.08 14.91 -16.57
C GLU A 83 0.05 13.37 -16.60
N GLN A 84 -0.33 12.78 -17.73
CA GLN A 84 -0.39 11.33 -17.90
C GLN A 84 1.01 10.70 -17.81
N LYS A 85 2.02 11.34 -18.41
CA LYS A 85 3.42 10.89 -18.35
C LYS A 85 3.96 10.96 -16.93
N ALA A 86 3.78 12.10 -16.26
CA ALA A 86 4.20 12.29 -14.87
C ALA A 86 3.52 11.29 -13.94
N PHE A 87 2.21 11.06 -14.10
CA PHE A 87 1.47 10.06 -13.31
C PHE A 87 2.01 8.65 -13.52
N ASN A 88 2.18 8.21 -14.78
CA ASN A 88 2.73 6.89 -15.08
C ASN A 88 4.13 6.70 -14.47
N ILE A 89 5.01 7.71 -14.58
CA ILE A 89 6.36 7.64 -14.04
C ILE A 89 6.34 7.51 -12.51
N ILE A 90 5.61 8.39 -11.80
CA ILE A 90 5.54 8.31 -10.33
C ILE A 90 4.87 7.00 -9.88
N PHE A 91 3.84 6.54 -10.60
CA PHE A 91 3.21 5.24 -10.34
C PHE A 91 4.20 4.09 -10.47
N SER A 92 5.08 4.11 -11.48
CA SER A 92 6.11 3.08 -11.66
C SER A 92 7.07 3.00 -10.48
N VAL A 93 7.51 4.16 -9.96
CA VAL A 93 8.39 4.25 -8.79
C VAL A 93 7.67 3.76 -7.54
N PHE A 94 6.44 4.25 -7.30
CA PHE A 94 5.61 3.81 -6.18
C PHE A 94 5.45 2.28 -6.09
N ILE A 95 5.29 1.59 -7.23
CA ILE A 95 5.21 0.12 -7.25
C ILE A 95 6.57 -0.53 -6.92
N GLN A 96 7.69 0.04 -7.38
CA GLN A 96 9.02 -0.45 -7.06
C GLN A 96 9.38 -0.22 -5.58
N GLU A 97 8.94 0.87 -4.95
CA GLU A 97 9.08 1.06 -3.49
C GLU A 97 8.38 -0.04 -2.68
N MET A 98 7.21 -0.52 -3.16
CA MET A 98 6.53 -1.65 -2.53
C MET A 98 7.33 -2.96 -2.66
N LEU A 99 8.07 -3.14 -3.76
CA LEU A 99 9.01 -4.25 -3.94
C LEU A 99 10.22 -4.11 -3.00
N HIS A 100 10.75 -2.90 -2.83
CA HIS A 100 11.87 -2.62 -1.92
C HIS A 100 11.49 -2.90 -0.48
N LEU A 101 10.31 -2.45 -0.04
CA LEU A 101 9.77 -2.75 1.29
C LEU A 101 9.68 -4.26 1.53
N GLN A 102 9.23 -5.04 0.54
CA GLN A 102 9.18 -6.50 0.63
C GLN A 102 10.58 -7.10 0.83
N MET A 103 11.55 -6.69 0.01
CA MET A 103 12.92 -7.20 0.11
C MET A 103 13.59 -6.81 1.43
N ALA A 104 13.41 -5.56 1.89
CA ALA A 104 13.92 -5.09 3.18
C ALA A 104 13.35 -5.91 4.35
N ALA A 105 12.05 -6.21 4.32
CA ALA A 105 11.40 -7.04 5.33
C ALA A 105 11.83 -8.51 5.27
N ASN A 106 12.02 -9.09 4.07
CA ASN A 106 12.56 -10.44 3.90
C ASN A 106 14.01 -10.56 4.39
N LEU A 107 14.84 -9.53 4.19
CA LEU A 107 16.20 -9.43 4.75
C LEU A 107 16.18 -9.37 6.28
N ALA A 108 15.26 -8.59 6.86
CA ALA A 108 15.10 -8.48 8.32
C ALA A 108 14.72 -9.84 8.95
N THR A 109 13.75 -10.55 8.38
CA THR A 109 13.33 -11.87 8.89
C THR A 109 14.43 -12.91 8.76
N ALA A 110 15.24 -12.84 7.70
CA ALA A 110 16.37 -13.75 7.48
C ALA A 110 17.46 -13.65 8.56
N ILE A 111 17.61 -12.51 9.24
CA ILE A 111 18.52 -12.34 10.39
C ILE A 111 17.81 -12.45 11.75
N GLY A 112 16.58 -12.99 11.75
CA GLY A 112 15.77 -13.20 12.94
C GLY A 112 15.21 -11.92 13.57
N ALA A 113 15.10 -10.82 12.81
CA ALA A 113 14.39 -9.62 13.23
C ALA A 113 12.91 -9.70 12.79
N ALA A 114 12.02 -9.09 13.58
CA ALA A 114 10.63 -8.90 13.20
C ALA A 114 10.47 -7.44 12.74
N PRO A 115 10.24 -7.19 11.43
CA PRO A 115 10.06 -5.83 10.95
C PRO A 115 8.79 -5.20 11.54
N CYS A 116 8.89 -3.93 11.91
CA CYS A 116 7.81 -3.13 12.47
C CYS A 116 7.41 -2.03 11.47
N PHE A 117 6.11 -1.92 11.19
CA PHE A 117 5.52 -0.95 10.25
C PHE A 117 4.68 0.10 10.96
N THR A 118 4.41 -0.08 12.26
CA THR A 118 3.73 0.88 13.15
C THR A 118 4.68 1.50 14.18
N GLY A 119 5.99 1.39 13.93
CA GLY A 119 7.05 1.85 14.83
C GLY A 119 7.09 3.36 15.03
N SER A 120 7.66 3.79 16.17
CA SER A 120 7.82 5.19 16.53
C SER A 120 8.82 5.96 15.68
N GLU A 121 9.53 5.27 14.80
CA GLU A 121 10.44 5.76 13.77
C GLU A 121 9.71 6.66 12.77
N LEU A 122 8.44 6.34 12.47
CA LEU A 122 7.62 7.07 11.51
C LEU A 122 6.29 7.58 12.09
N GLN A 123 5.81 6.98 13.18
CA GLN A 123 4.45 7.21 13.69
C GLN A 123 4.43 7.57 15.19
N SER A 124 3.41 8.31 15.63
CA SER A 124 3.14 8.55 17.05
C SER A 124 2.44 7.35 17.70
N GLN A 125 2.20 7.40 19.01
CA GLN A 125 1.41 6.37 19.71
C GLN A 125 -0.04 6.31 19.21
N GLU A 126 -0.55 7.41 18.67
CA GLU A 126 -1.85 7.52 18.01
C GLU A 126 -1.77 7.18 16.52
N HIS A 127 -0.66 6.62 16.04
CA HIS A 127 -0.44 6.23 14.64
C HIS A 127 -0.50 7.40 13.63
N GLY A 128 -0.27 8.63 14.10
CA GLY A 128 -0.09 9.80 13.24
C GLY A 128 1.35 9.85 12.73
N TRP A 129 1.54 10.14 11.44
CA TRP A 129 2.89 10.20 10.86
C TRP A 129 3.64 11.43 11.37
N THR A 130 4.83 11.21 11.93
CA THR A 130 5.65 12.27 12.56
C THR A 130 6.73 12.82 11.63
N CYS A 131 7.07 12.08 10.57
CA CYS A 131 8.09 12.46 9.60
C CYS A 131 7.62 13.44 8.53
N TYR A 132 6.30 13.70 8.41
CA TYR A 132 5.75 14.68 7.48
C TYR A 132 5.33 15.98 8.17
N GLY A 133 5.75 17.10 7.62
CA GLY A 133 5.28 18.40 8.07
C GLY A 133 6.03 19.55 7.43
N LYS A 134 5.42 20.74 7.46
CA LYS A 134 5.98 21.98 6.89
C LYS A 134 7.35 22.38 7.47
N ASP A 135 7.68 21.89 8.66
CA ASP A 135 8.92 22.19 9.38
C ASP A 135 9.87 20.98 9.42
N CYS A 136 9.47 19.83 8.88
CA CYS A 136 10.28 18.63 8.84
C CYS A 136 11.35 18.76 7.74
N THR A 137 12.59 18.43 8.08
CA THR A 137 13.74 18.52 7.15
C THR A 137 14.51 17.22 7.05
N VAL A 138 14.20 16.22 7.89
CA VAL A 138 14.92 14.95 7.94
C VAL A 138 14.19 13.91 7.11
N ILE A 139 14.86 13.38 6.10
CA ILE A 139 14.47 12.12 5.46
C ILE A 139 14.81 11.01 6.46
N PRO A 140 13.83 10.19 6.91
CA PRO A 140 14.04 9.21 7.98
C PRO A 140 15.29 8.36 7.76
N HIS A 141 16.18 8.33 8.75
CA HIS A 141 17.47 7.63 8.73
C HIS A 141 18.50 8.06 7.67
N ILE A 142 18.15 8.91 6.70
CA ILE A 142 19.04 9.23 5.58
C ILE A 142 19.78 10.55 5.79
N VAL A 143 19.07 11.68 5.74
CA VAL A 143 19.73 12.99 5.73
C VAL A 143 18.86 14.08 6.32
N ASP A 144 19.49 15.03 7.02
CA ASP A 144 18.85 16.32 7.33
C ASP A 144 19.13 17.27 6.17
N LEU A 145 18.09 17.66 5.46
CA LEU A 145 18.18 18.50 4.28
C LEU A 145 18.77 19.88 4.59
N GLN A 146 18.73 20.34 5.86
CA GLN A 146 19.40 21.58 6.29
C GLN A 146 20.92 21.54 6.16
N ASP A 147 21.52 20.34 6.21
CA ASP A 147 22.97 20.17 6.14
C ASP A 147 23.49 20.02 4.70
N THR A 148 22.59 19.79 3.75
CA THR A 148 22.91 19.77 2.32
C THR A 148 23.17 21.17 1.78
N SER A 149 23.89 21.31 0.67
CA SER A 149 24.09 22.62 0.03
C SER A 149 22.94 23.06 -0.89
N GLY A 150 22.22 22.10 -1.46
CA GLY A 150 21.26 22.29 -2.55
C GLY A 150 19.80 22.01 -2.18
N TYR A 151 19.52 21.41 -1.02
CA TYR A 151 18.16 21.05 -0.61
C TYR A 151 17.71 21.71 0.71
N ARG A 152 18.41 22.74 1.21
CA ARG A 152 18.03 23.43 2.48
C ARG A 152 16.63 24.03 2.49
N HIS A 153 16.11 24.39 1.31
CA HIS A 153 14.76 24.90 1.15
C HIS A 153 13.70 23.80 1.19
N VAL A 154 14.09 22.55 0.94
CA VAL A 154 13.18 21.42 0.85
C VAL A 154 12.64 21.05 2.22
N ARG A 155 11.36 20.66 2.26
CA ARG A 155 10.68 20.15 3.45
C ARG A 155 10.14 18.77 3.18
N VAL A 156 10.23 17.92 4.18
CA VAL A 156 9.67 16.56 4.15
C VAL A 156 8.19 16.66 4.47
N ASN A 157 7.37 16.83 3.43
CA ASN A 157 5.95 17.09 3.56
C ASN A 157 5.16 16.43 2.42
N LEU A 158 3.85 16.28 2.60
CA LEU A 158 2.94 15.84 1.55
C LEU A 158 2.41 17.07 0.81
N GLU A 159 2.81 17.25 -0.45
CA GLU A 159 2.43 18.40 -1.26
C GLU A 159 1.95 17.98 -2.65
N GLU A 160 1.38 18.93 -3.40
CA GLU A 160 1.10 18.68 -4.80
C GLU A 160 2.38 18.52 -5.63
N LEU A 161 2.26 17.96 -6.83
CA LEU A 161 3.39 17.85 -7.75
C LEU A 161 3.88 19.25 -8.17
N ASN A 162 4.92 19.72 -7.49
CA ASN A 162 5.54 21.02 -7.65
C ASN A 162 7.07 20.90 -7.58
N GLY A 163 7.80 22.02 -7.73
CA GLY A 163 9.26 22.01 -7.72
C GLY A 163 9.88 21.54 -6.40
N ASN A 164 9.29 21.92 -5.25
CA ASN A 164 9.75 21.48 -3.92
C ASN A 164 9.58 19.96 -3.76
N GLN A 165 8.46 19.42 -4.21
CA GLN A 165 8.17 17.99 -4.13
C GLN A 165 9.09 17.18 -5.05
N CYS A 166 9.38 17.65 -6.26
CA CYS A 166 10.39 17.01 -7.12
C CYS A 166 11.81 17.10 -6.54
N ASP A 167 12.17 18.23 -5.89
CA ASP A 167 13.45 18.34 -5.20
C ASP A 167 13.55 17.36 -4.03
N LEU A 168 12.46 17.13 -3.30
CA LEU A 168 12.40 16.10 -2.25
C LEU A 168 12.60 14.70 -2.82
N PHE A 169 11.94 14.36 -3.92
CA PHE A 169 12.11 13.07 -4.58
C PHE A 169 13.55 12.84 -5.02
N LEU A 170 14.17 13.85 -5.66
CA LEU A 170 15.57 13.78 -6.07
C LEU A 170 16.56 13.74 -4.90
N ALA A 171 16.18 14.26 -3.73
CA ALA A 171 17.00 14.18 -2.52
C ALA A 171 16.92 12.80 -1.86
N ILE A 172 15.75 12.13 -1.94
CA ILE A 172 15.56 10.76 -1.43
C ILE A 172 16.37 9.78 -2.29
N GLU A 173 16.22 9.85 -3.61
CA GLU A 173 16.86 8.92 -4.57
C GLU A 173 18.27 9.37 -4.98
N GLN A 174 18.90 10.29 -4.25
CA GLN A 174 20.13 10.92 -4.71
C GLN A 174 21.29 9.91 -4.79
N PRO A 175 22.01 9.81 -5.93
CA PRO A 175 23.20 8.98 -6.00
C PRO A 175 24.32 9.44 -5.06
N GLU A 176 25.02 8.50 -4.43
CA GLU A 176 26.03 8.75 -3.39
C GLU A 176 27.07 9.82 -3.76
N GLU A 177 27.62 9.80 -4.98
CA GLU A 177 28.64 10.79 -5.41
C GLU A 177 28.09 12.23 -5.30
N GLN A 178 26.84 12.43 -5.70
CA GLN A 178 26.19 13.72 -5.63
C GLN A 178 25.86 14.09 -4.18
N ALA A 179 25.39 13.14 -3.37
CA ALA A 179 25.11 13.38 -1.95
C ALA A 179 26.38 13.79 -1.18
N ARG A 180 27.52 13.14 -1.45
CA ARG A 180 28.83 13.52 -0.89
C ARG A 180 29.24 14.93 -1.29
N GLU A 181 28.94 15.35 -2.51
CA GLU A 181 29.15 16.75 -2.93
C GLU A 181 28.25 17.72 -2.16
N GLN A 182 26.96 17.39 -2.02
CA GLN A 182 25.98 18.19 -1.29
C GLN A 182 26.35 18.37 0.20
N LEU A 183 26.92 17.33 0.81
CA LEU A 183 27.28 17.29 2.22
C LEU A 183 28.73 17.69 2.50
N ARG A 184 29.55 17.96 1.47
CA ARG A 184 31.00 18.22 1.57
C ARG A 184 31.37 19.30 2.60
N ALA A 185 30.55 20.33 2.74
CA ALA A 185 30.80 21.40 3.70
C ALA A 185 30.53 20.97 5.15
N PHE A 186 29.51 20.14 5.37
CA PHE A 186 29.16 19.56 6.67
C PHE A 186 30.17 18.48 7.06
N ASP A 187 30.52 17.59 6.13
CA ASP A 187 31.44 16.46 6.32
C ASP A 187 32.83 16.90 6.81
N ARG A 188 33.29 18.11 6.42
CA ARG A 188 34.52 18.71 6.96
C ARG A 188 34.47 19.05 8.45
N GLN A 189 33.27 19.22 9.00
CA GLN A 189 33.03 19.55 10.41
C GLN A 189 32.77 18.29 11.23
N ASP A 190 31.92 17.40 10.71
CA ASP A 190 31.61 16.11 11.30
C ASP A 190 31.40 15.06 10.21
N HIS A 191 32.43 14.24 9.99
CA HIS A 191 32.43 13.17 8.99
C HIS A 191 31.63 11.93 9.44
N THR A 192 31.18 11.88 10.69
CA THR A 192 30.57 10.67 11.27
C THR A 192 29.05 10.68 11.20
N LYS A 193 28.43 11.84 10.94
CA LYS A 193 26.97 11.98 10.97
C LYS A 193 26.26 11.26 9.83
N TYR A 194 26.80 11.33 8.62
CA TYR A 194 26.15 10.85 7.38
C TYR A 194 26.90 9.70 6.70
N PHE A 195 28.20 9.57 6.92
CA PHE A 195 29.00 8.51 6.32
C PHE A 195 29.77 7.72 7.40
N PRO A 196 29.05 7.13 8.38
CA PRO A 196 29.68 6.41 9.49
C PRO A 196 30.43 5.16 9.03
N ASP A 197 31.58 4.91 9.66
CA ASP A 197 32.30 3.65 9.48
C ASP A 197 31.57 2.46 10.13
N VAL A 198 31.72 1.28 9.54
CA VAL A 198 31.31 0.00 10.14
C VAL A 198 32.55 -0.67 10.74
N PRO A 199 32.52 -1.13 12.00
CA PRO A 199 31.39 -1.09 12.94
C PRO A 199 31.13 0.31 13.51
N LEU A 200 29.86 0.65 13.73
CA LEU A 200 29.42 1.95 14.23
C LEU A 200 30.11 2.32 15.56
N ALA A 201 30.68 3.52 15.59
CA ALA A 201 31.42 4.03 16.73
C ALA A 201 30.54 4.10 17.99
N GLY A 202 31.02 3.52 19.10
CA GLY A 202 30.32 3.54 20.38
C GLY A 202 28.97 2.79 20.36
N TRP A 203 28.72 1.90 19.40
CA TRP A 203 27.53 1.06 19.43
C TRP A 203 27.59 0.04 20.58
N THR A 204 26.45 -0.27 21.18
CA THR A 204 26.35 -1.27 22.26
C THR A 204 25.11 -2.14 22.04
N PRO A 205 25.01 -3.32 22.68
CA PRO A 205 23.84 -4.19 22.54
C PRO A 205 22.51 -3.55 22.98
N GLY A 206 22.57 -2.48 23.79
CA GLY A 206 21.42 -1.76 24.29
C GLY A 206 20.97 -0.58 23.43
N LYS A 207 21.61 -0.33 22.28
CA LYS A 207 21.18 0.70 21.31
C LYS A 207 20.20 0.12 20.29
N HIS A 208 19.35 0.98 19.73
CA HIS A 208 18.24 0.62 18.87
C HIS A 208 18.23 1.50 17.61
N VAL A 209 17.27 1.28 16.71
CA VAL A 209 17.09 2.06 15.47
C VAL A 209 17.08 3.59 15.67
N HIS A 210 16.58 4.09 16.82
CA HIS A 210 16.58 5.52 17.19
C HIS A 210 17.97 6.08 17.53
N ASP A 211 18.94 5.21 17.83
CA ASP A 211 20.32 5.58 18.17
C ASP A 211 21.26 5.54 16.96
N LEU A 212 20.75 5.15 15.78
CA LEU A 212 21.54 5.11 14.55
C LEU A 212 22.02 6.52 14.18
N PRO A 213 23.23 6.64 13.60
CA PRO A 213 23.56 7.82 12.81
C PRO A 213 22.63 7.91 11.58
N LEU A 214 22.73 9.01 10.86
CA LEU A 214 22.09 9.14 9.56
C LEU A 214 23.00 8.54 8.47
N PHE A 215 22.43 8.19 7.31
CA PHE A 215 23.15 7.62 6.17
C PHE A 215 22.93 8.50 4.95
N GLY A 216 23.96 9.20 4.49
CA GLY A 216 23.84 10.27 3.49
C GLY A 216 23.11 9.90 2.19
N THR A 217 22.97 8.60 1.88
CA THR A 217 22.00 8.05 0.92
C THR A 217 21.44 6.71 1.41
N ILE A 218 20.34 6.27 0.79
CA ILE A 218 19.76 4.93 1.00
C ILE A 218 20.80 3.84 0.62
N GLY A 219 21.52 4.05 -0.48
CA GLY A 219 22.59 3.20 -0.96
C GLY A 219 23.72 3.03 0.04
N TYR A 220 24.12 4.10 0.73
CA TYR A 220 25.15 4.03 1.76
C TYR A 220 24.66 3.28 3.01
N MET A 221 23.38 3.43 3.38
CA MET A 221 22.77 2.62 4.46
C MET A 221 22.83 1.13 4.13
N TYR A 222 22.48 0.74 2.89
CA TYR A 222 22.60 -0.65 2.44
C TYR A 222 24.05 -1.12 2.31
N GLU A 223 25.01 -0.25 1.98
CA GLU A 223 26.45 -0.57 2.04
C GLU A 223 26.87 -0.89 3.49
N CYS A 224 26.43 -0.09 4.47
CA CYS A 224 26.67 -0.35 5.89
C CYS A 224 26.04 -1.69 6.31
N TYR A 225 24.83 -2.01 5.85
CA TYR A 225 24.16 -3.29 6.10
C TYR A 225 24.99 -4.45 5.52
N ALA A 226 25.33 -4.40 4.23
CA ALA A 226 26.14 -5.40 3.54
C ALA A 226 27.49 -5.63 4.25
N ARG A 227 28.12 -4.55 4.71
CA ARG A 227 29.39 -4.63 5.44
C ARG A 227 29.25 -5.30 6.81
N TYR A 228 28.19 -5.01 7.56
CA TYR A 228 27.94 -5.67 8.84
C TYR A 228 27.76 -7.19 8.68
N ILE A 229 26.91 -7.62 7.75
CA ILE A 229 26.66 -9.06 7.54
C ILE A 229 27.90 -9.81 7.03
N SER A 230 28.88 -9.08 6.46
CA SER A 230 30.16 -9.59 5.97
C SER A 230 31.25 -9.71 7.05
N ILE A 231 31.05 -9.20 8.26
CA ILE A 231 32.05 -9.25 9.34
C ILE A 231 32.39 -10.70 9.68
N GLU A 232 33.67 -11.09 9.62
CA GLU A 232 34.15 -12.42 10.02
C GLU A 232 34.76 -12.38 11.43
N TYR A 233 34.35 -13.32 12.28
CA TYR A 233 34.76 -13.45 13.66
C TYR A 233 36.01 -14.32 13.83
N THR A 234 36.59 -14.30 15.03
CA THR A 234 37.78 -15.11 15.38
C THR A 234 37.58 -16.62 15.27
N ASP A 235 36.34 -17.10 15.19
CA ASP A 235 36.02 -18.52 14.94
C ASP A 235 35.85 -18.87 13.46
N GLY A 236 36.06 -17.89 12.56
CA GLY A 236 35.99 -18.05 11.12
C GLY A 236 34.57 -17.96 10.55
N GLU A 237 33.54 -17.74 11.39
CA GLU A 237 32.18 -17.53 10.91
C GLU A 237 31.88 -16.05 10.65
N ALA A 238 31.07 -15.76 9.63
CA ALA A 238 30.57 -14.41 9.37
C ALA A 238 29.35 -14.05 10.24
N LEU A 239 29.08 -12.75 10.46
CA LEU A 239 27.87 -12.30 11.15
C LEU A 239 26.61 -12.85 10.49
N TRP A 240 26.56 -12.86 9.15
CA TRP A 240 25.48 -13.50 8.40
C TRP A 240 25.27 -14.97 8.79
N GLN A 241 26.34 -15.76 8.86
CA GLN A 241 26.28 -17.18 9.26
C GLN A 241 25.71 -17.34 10.67
N LYS A 242 26.09 -16.45 11.58
CA LYS A 242 25.63 -16.48 12.97
C LYS A 242 24.16 -16.10 13.14
N LEU A 243 23.61 -15.29 12.23
CA LEU A 243 22.26 -14.74 12.35
C LEU A 243 21.24 -15.39 11.40
N PHE A 244 21.68 -16.05 10.34
CA PHE A 244 20.77 -16.55 9.32
C PHE A 244 19.79 -17.58 9.87
N VAL A 245 18.50 -17.33 9.64
CA VAL A 245 17.40 -18.18 10.09
C VAL A 245 16.86 -18.97 8.90
N ASN A 246 17.25 -20.24 8.81
CA ASN A 246 16.63 -21.19 7.89
C ASN A 246 15.12 -21.27 8.15
N GLY A 247 14.32 -21.22 7.10
CA GLY A 247 12.85 -21.27 7.17
C GLY A 247 12.24 -20.04 7.83
N SER A 248 12.95 -18.90 7.86
CA SER A 248 12.36 -17.62 8.20
C SER A 248 11.13 -17.32 7.32
N VAL A 249 10.19 -16.54 7.85
CA VAL A 249 9.00 -16.14 7.08
C VAL A 249 9.46 -15.26 5.91
N GLN A 250 9.08 -15.66 4.71
CA GLN A 250 9.40 -14.97 3.46
C GLN A 250 8.10 -14.64 2.73
N GLN A 251 7.97 -13.42 2.23
CA GLN A 251 6.79 -12.98 1.51
C GLN A 251 7.14 -12.53 0.11
N ASP A 252 6.26 -12.89 -0.82
CA ASP A 252 6.42 -12.57 -2.23
C ASP A 252 5.06 -12.21 -2.84
N MET A 253 4.85 -10.92 -3.04
CA MET A 253 3.67 -10.39 -3.72
C MET A 253 3.88 -10.33 -5.24
N PHE A 254 5.11 -10.10 -5.69
CA PHE A 254 5.41 -9.76 -7.08
C PHE A 254 5.77 -10.96 -7.96
N ASN A 255 6.32 -12.03 -7.39
CA ASN A 255 6.73 -13.21 -8.16
C ASN A 255 5.90 -14.44 -7.87
N LYS A 256 5.08 -14.41 -6.81
CA LYS A 256 4.23 -15.54 -6.42
C LYS A 256 3.05 -15.69 -7.37
N LYS A 257 3.00 -16.83 -8.06
CA LYS A 257 1.91 -17.16 -8.98
C LYS A 257 0.66 -17.63 -8.23
N VAL A 258 -0.44 -16.91 -8.41
CA VAL A 258 -1.77 -17.22 -7.87
C VAL A 258 -2.84 -16.89 -8.92
N ASP A 259 -4.08 -17.33 -8.73
CA ASP A 259 -5.12 -17.04 -9.72
C ASP A 259 -5.40 -15.52 -9.77
N GLY A 260 -5.28 -14.93 -10.97
CA GLY A 260 -5.33 -13.47 -11.18
C GLY A 260 -3.98 -12.75 -11.00
N HIS A 261 -2.90 -13.49 -10.76
CA HIS A 261 -1.51 -13.06 -10.84
C HIS A 261 -0.68 -14.28 -11.28
N GLU A 262 -0.86 -14.65 -12.55
CA GLU A 262 -0.43 -15.91 -13.14
C GLU A 262 1.06 -15.95 -13.49
N GLN A 263 1.68 -14.78 -13.63
CA GLN A 263 3.09 -14.65 -13.94
C GLN A 263 3.87 -14.02 -12.79
N ALA A 264 5.20 -14.13 -12.87
CA ALA A 264 6.07 -13.42 -11.96
C ALA A 264 6.41 -12.07 -12.62
N GLU A 265 6.19 -10.96 -11.93
CA GLU A 265 6.50 -9.62 -12.45
C GLU A 265 8.00 -9.45 -12.67
N PHE A 266 8.85 -10.04 -11.81
CA PHE A 266 10.31 -9.99 -11.88
C PHE A 266 10.90 -11.39 -12.07
N PRO A 267 10.66 -12.06 -13.22
CA PRO A 267 10.95 -13.49 -13.40
C PRO A 267 12.44 -13.84 -13.40
N ARG A 268 13.31 -12.84 -13.52
CA ARG A 268 14.77 -12.99 -13.54
C ARG A 268 15.41 -12.73 -12.18
N PHE A 269 14.62 -12.31 -11.20
CA PHE A 269 15.11 -11.93 -9.89
C PHE A 269 14.17 -12.40 -8.79
N ASP A 270 14.64 -13.39 -8.05
CA ASP A 270 13.90 -13.97 -6.94
C ASP A 270 14.15 -13.17 -5.65
N THR A 271 13.06 -12.72 -5.05
CA THR A 271 12.98 -11.79 -3.92
C THR A 271 12.87 -12.49 -2.57
N CYS A 272 12.99 -13.82 -2.54
CA CYS A 272 12.91 -14.63 -1.32
C CYS A 272 14.16 -15.49 -1.13
N PHE A 273 14.39 -15.92 0.11
CA PHE A 273 15.30 -17.03 0.40
C PHE A 273 14.60 -18.36 0.13
N GLY A 274 14.82 -18.93 -1.07
CA GLY A 274 14.26 -20.19 -1.50
C GLY A 274 14.96 -21.42 -0.89
N PRO A 275 14.61 -22.65 -1.31
CA PRO A 275 15.20 -23.88 -0.81
C PRO A 275 16.72 -24.00 -1.01
N GLN A 276 17.27 -23.37 -2.06
CA GLN A 276 18.70 -23.42 -2.36
C GLN A 276 19.51 -22.50 -1.43
N GLU A 277 18.85 -21.47 -0.90
CA GLU A 277 19.40 -20.51 0.05
C GLU A 277 19.18 -20.92 1.51
N GLN A 278 18.60 -22.10 1.80
CA GLN A 278 18.49 -22.63 3.17
C GLN A 278 19.81 -23.31 3.62
N ASP A 279 20.93 -22.63 3.40
CA ASP A 279 22.28 -23.18 3.54
C ASP A 279 22.93 -22.88 4.90
N GLY A 280 22.18 -22.32 5.86
CA GLY A 280 22.72 -21.95 7.17
C GLY A 280 23.62 -20.70 7.15
N GLY A 281 23.41 -19.79 6.19
CA GLY A 281 24.16 -18.53 6.10
C GLY A 281 25.44 -18.64 5.26
N LEU A 282 25.57 -19.68 4.45
CA LEU A 282 26.73 -19.88 3.59
C LEU A 282 26.61 -19.03 2.31
N THR A 283 27.31 -19.43 1.24
CA THR A 283 27.45 -18.62 0.02
C THR A 283 26.12 -18.30 -0.65
N GLY A 284 25.17 -19.23 -0.71
CA GLY A 284 23.91 -19.08 -1.42
C GLY A 284 23.02 -18.02 -0.77
N SER A 285 22.74 -18.17 0.53
CA SER A 285 21.95 -17.18 1.28
C SER A 285 22.64 -15.83 1.35
N PHE A 286 23.95 -15.80 1.57
CA PHE A 286 24.69 -14.55 1.64
C PHE A 286 24.62 -13.79 0.32
N ASN A 287 24.85 -14.46 -0.81
CA ASN A 287 24.77 -13.84 -2.13
C ASN A 287 23.35 -13.39 -2.45
N LYS A 288 22.32 -14.15 -2.06
CA LYS A 288 20.92 -13.70 -2.19
C LYS A 288 20.67 -12.41 -1.43
N ALA A 289 21.19 -12.27 -0.20
CA ALA A 289 21.03 -11.04 0.57
C ALA A 289 21.68 -9.84 -0.13
N ILE A 290 22.91 -10.00 -0.63
CA ILE A 290 23.61 -8.97 -1.41
C ILE A 290 22.88 -8.65 -2.72
N ASP A 291 22.36 -9.65 -3.42
CA ASP A 291 21.63 -9.48 -4.67
C ASP A 291 20.32 -8.69 -4.45
N MET A 292 19.63 -8.88 -3.30
CA MET A 292 18.47 -8.06 -2.94
C MET A 292 18.83 -6.61 -2.61
N MET A 293 19.87 -6.38 -1.80
CA MET A 293 20.33 -5.02 -1.50
C MET A 293 20.81 -4.29 -2.76
N ALA A 294 21.46 -5.01 -3.68
CA ALA A 294 21.88 -4.47 -4.97
C ALA A 294 20.68 -4.10 -5.85
N ALA A 295 19.63 -4.93 -5.90
CA ALA A 295 18.44 -4.63 -6.69
C ALA A 295 17.70 -3.37 -6.20
N ILE A 296 17.59 -3.18 -4.88
CA ILE A 296 16.98 -1.97 -4.27
C ILE A 296 17.74 -0.72 -4.73
N THR A 297 19.05 -0.71 -4.50
CA THR A 297 19.92 0.45 -4.79
C THR A 297 20.14 0.73 -6.27
N ASP A 298 20.08 -0.30 -7.11
CA ASP A 298 20.11 -0.15 -8.57
C ASP A 298 18.84 0.49 -9.11
N GLN A 299 17.67 0.08 -8.61
CA GLN A 299 16.39 0.68 -8.99
C GLN A 299 16.23 2.11 -8.47
N GLY A 300 16.67 2.41 -7.24
CA GLY A 300 16.57 3.75 -6.65
C GLY A 300 17.58 4.75 -7.22
N GLU A 301 18.88 4.46 -7.05
CA GLU A 301 19.98 5.42 -7.26
C GLU A 301 20.88 5.08 -8.47
N GLY A 302 20.58 4.00 -9.20
CA GLY A 302 21.39 3.54 -10.34
C GLY A 302 22.75 2.96 -9.95
N SER A 303 22.93 2.54 -8.69
CA SER A 303 24.24 2.12 -8.16
C SER A 303 24.19 0.76 -7.44
N GLU A 304 24.39 -0.33 -8.19
CA GLU A 304 24.62 -1.67 -7.61
C GLU A 304 26.07 -1.92 -7.15
N THR A 305 27.00 -1.12 -7.66
CA THR A 305 28.43 -1.46 -7.69
C THR A 305 29.08 -1.52 -6.30
N ALA A 306 28.64 -0.64 -5.39
CA ALA A 306 29.13 -0.58 -4.01
C ALA A 306 28.71 -1.81 -3.20
N ILE A 307 27.56 -2.42 -3.51
CA ILE A 307 27.01 -3.57 -2.78
C ILE A 307 27.47 -4.89 -3.39
N LYS A 308 27.48 -5.01 -4.73
CA LYS A 308 27.86 -6.26 -5.42
C LYS A 308 29.28 -6.74 -5.12
N ARG A 309 30.18 -5.85 -4.71
CA ARG A 309 31.55 -6.23 -4.30
C ARG A 309 31.60 -7.14 -3.06
N TYR A 310 30.55 -7.15 -2.24
CA TYR A 310 30.47 -8.02 -1.07
C TYR A 310 30.11 -9.46 -1.46
N ARG A 311 29.51 -9.67 -2.64
CA ARG A 311 29.09 -10.97 -3.14
C ARG A 311 30.27 -11.95 -3.18
N ARG A 312 30.09 -13.13 -2.57
CA ARG A 312 31.07 -14.22 -2.54
C ARG A 312 31.18 -14.87 -3.93
N ASP A 313 32.41 -15.25 -4.31
CA ASP A 313 32.75 -15.93 -5.56
C ASP A 313 32.50 -15.14 -6.87
N ALA A 314 32.29 -13.82 -6.77
CA ALA A 314 32.06 -12.95 -7.91
C ALA A 314 33.37 -12.48 -8.57
N ALA A 315 33.94 -13.29 -9.45
CA ALA A 315 34.82 -12.79 -10.50
C ALA A 315 34.00 -11.86 -11.44
N ALA A 316 34.02 -10.57 -11.12
CA ALA A 316 33.71 -9.40 -11.96
C ALA A 316 32.55 -9.52 -12.97
N ARG A 317 31.38 -8.97 -12.63
CA ARG A 317 30.44 -8.40 -13.62
C ARG A 317 29.74 -7.18 -13.04
N LEU A 318 30.05 -6.01 -13.59
CA LEU A 318 29.35 -4.74 -13.41
C LEU A 318 28.89 -4.29 -14.79
N MET A 319 27.59 -4.02 -14.98
CA MET A 319 27.03 -3.16 -16.04
C MET A 319 25.66 -2.66 -15.57
N ALA A 320 25.22 -1.53 -16.15
CA ALA A 320 23.96 -0.79 -15.93
C ALA A 320 22.73 -1.62 -15.56
N VAL A 321 21.72 -0.99 -14.92
CA VAL A 321 20.51 -1.62 -14.34
C VAL A 321 20.24 -2.96 -14.99
N GLN A 322 20.57 -4.03 -14.27
CA GLN A 322 20.59 -5.35 -14.88
C GLN A 322 19.21 -5.59 -15.48
N PRO A 323 19.11 -6.01 -16.75
CA PRO A 323 17.84 -6.49 -17.27
C PRO A 323 17.14 -7.43 -16.28
N ASP A 324 17.92 -8.18 -15.51
CA ASP A 324 17.47 -9.11 -14.48
C ASP A 324 16.62 -8.49 -13.35
N TYR A 325 16.79 -7.20 -13.01
CA TYR A 325 16.02 -6.53 -11.95
C TYR A 325 14.79 -5.77 -12.46
N ARG A 326 14.46 -5.88 -13.75
CA ARG A 326 13.32 -5.16 -14.35
C ARG A 326 12.10 -6.03 -14.47
N GLU A 327 10.95 -5.40 -14.30
CA GLU A 327 9.65 -6.00 -14.58
C GLU A 327 9.53 -6.54 -16.02
N ASP A 328 8.79 -7.64 -16.17
CA ASP A 328 8.53 -8.27 -17.47
C ASP A 328 7.20 -7.80 -18.06
N LEU A 329 7.26 -7.18 -19.25
CA LEU A 329 6.08 -6.63 -19.92
C LEU A 329 5.01 -7.69 -20.24
N ALA A 330 5.41 -8.92 -20.55
CA ALA A 330 4.47 -9.97 -20.90
C ALA A 330 3.73 -10.47 -19.64
N ALA A 331 4.44 -10.63 -18.53
CA ALA A 331 3.87 -10.92 -17.22
C ALA A 331 2.87 -9.82 -16.82
N LEU A 332 3.29 -8.56 -16.84
CA LEU A 332 2.43 -7.43 -16.47
C LEU A 332 1.15 -7.33 -17.31
N LYS A 333 1.21 -7.64 -18.61
CA LYS A 333 0.01 -7.63 -19.47
C LYS A 333 -0.99 -8.71 -19.11
N VAL A 334 -0.53 -9.86 -18.63
CA VAL A 334 -1.37 -10.97 -18.17
C VAL A 334 -1.97 -10.65 -16.81
N ASP A 335 -1.16 -10.16 -15.88
CA ASP A 335 -1.56 -9.94 -14.49
C ASP A 335 -2.40 -8.67 -14.29
N TYR A 336 -2.21 -7.67 -15.15
CA TYR A 336 -2.93 -6.39 -15.09
C TYR A 336 -3.70 -6.07 -16.38
N PRO A 337 -4.71 -6.86 -16.76
CA PRO A 337 -5.50 -6.59 -17.94
C PRO A 337 -6.28 -5.28 -17.79
N SER A 338 -6.45 -4.54 -18.89
CA SER A 338 -7.30 -3.35 -18.95
C SER A 338 -8.47 -3.59 -19.88
N TYR A 339 -9.55 -2.86 -19.64
CA TYR A 339 -10.78 -2.98 -20.41
C TYR A 339 -11.21 -1.63 -20.99
N SER A 340 -11.93 -1.69 -22.11
CA SER A 340 -12.62 -0.57 -22.73
C SER A 340 -13.92 -0.24 -21.97
N ASN A 341 -14.56 0.87 -22.31
CA ASN A 341 -15.79 1.34 -21.66
C ASN A 341 -16.98 0.36 -21.79
N ASP A 342 -16.92 -0.55 -22.76
CA ASP A 342 -17.89 -1.64 -22.97
C ASP A 342 -17.43 -3.00 -22.39
N GLY A 343 -16.37 -3.01 -21.59
CA GLY A 343 -15.87 -4.21 -20.91
C GLY A 343 -15.08 -5.19 -21.79
N LYS A 344 -14.67 -4.78 -23.00
CA LYS A 344 -13.76 -5.55 -23.89
C LYS A 344 -12.31 -5.34 -23.51
N GLU A 345 -11.44 -6.30 -23.81
CA GLU A 345 -9.99 -6.16 -23.60
C GLU A 345 -9.42 -4.93 -24.31
N ALA A 346 -8.48 -4.27 -23.63
CA ALA A 346 -7.75 -3.10 -24.10
C ALA A 346 -6.26 -3.23 -23.73
N ALA A 347 -5.42 -2.35 -24.28
CA ALA A 347 -4.02 -2.28 -23.89
C ALA A 347 -3.89 -2.01 -22.38
N SER A 348 -3.10 -2.83 -21.69
CA SER A 348 -2.88 -2.70 -20.25
C SER A 348 -2.24 -1.36 -19.91
N ARG A 349 -2.96 -0.57 -19.10
CA ARG A 349 -2.52 0.76 -18.65
C ARG A 349 -1.42 0.64 -17.61
N ASP A 350 -1.56 -0.29 -16.68
CA ASP A 350 -0.56 -0.56 -15.63
C ASP A 350 0.71 -1.17 -16.20
N ALA A 351 0.61 -2.11 -17.15
CA ALA A 351 1.81 -2.67 -17.78
C ALA A 351 2.62 -1.60 -18.51
N ALA A 352 1.97 -0.69 -19.24
CA ALA A 352 2.65 0.43 -19.88
C ALA A 352 3.26 1.38 -18.84
N ALA A 353 2.50 1.75 -17.81
CA ALA A 353 2.97 2.67 -16.77
C ALA A 353 4.19 2.13 -16.01
N ARG A 354 4.21 0.83 -15.68
CA ARG A 354 5.33 0.20 -14.96
C ARG A 354 6.53 -0.03 -15.87
N HIS A 355 6.33 -0.62 -17.06
CA HIS A 355 7.43 -1.07 -17.90
C HIS A 355 8.11 0.03 -18.74
N ASP A 356 7.38 1.06 -19.18
CA ASP A 356 7.94 2.01 -20.17
C ASP A 356 9.09 2.86 -19.61
N SER A 357 9.09 3.12 -18.29
CA SER A 357 10.17 3.80 -17.56
C SER A 357 11.14 2.83 -16.87
N ALA A 358 10.90 1.52 -16.91
CA ALA A 358 11.73 0.46 -16.32
C ALA A 358 13.26 0.60 -16.57
N PRO A 359 13.72 1.11 -17.73
CA PRO A 359 15.15 1.23 -17.99
C PRO A 359 15.89 2.29 -17.15
N PHE A 360 15.18 3.23 -16.55
CA PHE A 360 15.74 4.34 -15.76
C PHE A 360 15.58 4.05 -14.26
N ASP A 361 16.55 4.49 -13.46
CA ASP A 361 16.42 4.47 -12.00
C ASP A 361 15.43 5.54 -11.49
N HIS A 362 15.10 5.54 -10.20
CA HIS A 362 14.12 6.46 -9.64
C HIS A 362 14.60 7.90 -9.69
N TYR A 363 15.88 8.17 -9.45
CA TYR A 363 16.46 9.50 -9.58
C TYR A 363 16.26 10.09 -10.98
N GLU A 364 16.60 9.32 -12.02
CA GLU A 364 16.41 9.71 -13.42
C GLU A 364 14.93 9.91 -13.76
N ARG A 365 14.05 9.01 -13.30
CA ARG A 365 12.59 9.13 -13.47
C ARG A 365 12.04 10.40 -12.84
N PHE A 366 12.43 10.72 -11.61
CA PHE A 366 11.99 11.96 -10.96
C PHE A 366 12.60 13.21 -11.61
N GLY A 367 13.81 13.11 -12.17
CA GLY A 367 14.39 14.14 -13.02
C GLY A 367 13.51 14.44 -14.24
N GLN A 368 13.04 13.39 -14.93
CA GLN A 368 12.11 13.55 -16.06
C GLN A 368 10.79 14.20 -15.63
N VAL A 369 10.24 13.83 -14.46
CA VAL A 369 9.02 14.45 -13.93
C VAL A 369 9.24 15.93 -13.63
N LYS A 370 10.39 16.30 -13.06
CA LYS A 370 10.76 17.69 -12.79
C LYS A 370 10.84 18.52 -14.07
N ASP A 371 11.42 17.96 -15.13
CA ASP A 371 11.52 18.62 -16.44
C ASP A 371 10.15 18.83 -17.12
N MET A 372 9.12 18.08 -16.72
CA MET A 372 7.75 18.24 -17.21
C MET A 372 6.96 19.35 -16.50
N LEU A 373 7.49 19.95 -15.43
CA LEU A 373 6.79 21.01 -14.70
C LEU A 373 6.68 22.31 -15.54
N PRO A 374 5.57 23.06 -15.41
CA PRO A 374 4.41 22.77 -14.55
C PRO A 374 3.46 21.75 -15.18
N VAL A 375 3.02 20.79 -14.36
CA VAL A 375 1.88 19.91 -14.64
C VAL A 375 0.64 20.42 -13.92
N LYS A 376 -0.54 20.20 -14.49
CA LYS A 376 -1.79 20.65 -13.88
C LYS A 376 -2.13 19.82 -12.64
N THR A 377 -2.34 20.47 -11.51
CA THR A 377 -2.71 19.82 -10.24
C THR A 377 -4.09 20.24 -9.74
N TRP A 378 -4.68 19.44 -8.85
CA TRP A 378 -5.92 19.81 -8.18
C TRP A 378 -5.78 21.08 -7.35
N ALA A 379 -4.63 21.31 -6.70
CA ALA A 379 -4.35 22.53 -5.95
C ALA A 379 -4.46 23.78 -6.86
N GLN A 380 -3.87 23.73 -8.05
CA GLN A 380 -3.97 24.81 -9.05
C GLN A 380 -5.41 24.99 -9.53
N TRP A 381 -6.10 23.89 -9.87
CA TRP A 381 -7.50 23.93 -10.32
C TRP A 381 -8.43 24.56 -9.27
N HIS A 382 -8.25 24.24 -7.98
CA HIS A 382 -9.04 24.84 -6.90
C HIS A 382 -8.70 26.31 -6.69
N LYS A 383 -7.42 26.69 -6.80
CA LYS A 383 -6.95 28.09 -6.69
C LYS A 383 -7.52 28.99 -7.78
N GLU A 384 -7.79 28.44 -8.97
CA GLU A 384 -8.47 29.13 -10.08
C GLU A 384 -9.98 29.35 -9.83
N GLY A 385 -10.53 28.84 -8.73
CA GLY A 385 -11.93 29.04 -8.35
C GLY A 385 -12.91 28.08 -9.03
N HIS A 386 -12.41 27.02 -9.68
CA HIS A 386 -13.25 26.04 -10.34
C HIS A 386 -14.11 25.22 -9.36
N ARG A 387 -15.19 24.66 -9.90
CA ARG A 387 -16.15 23.79 -9.22
C ARG A 387 -16.48 22.60 -10.10
N TRP A 388 -16.87 21.50 -9.47
CA TRP A 388 -17.25 20.28 -10.18
C TRP A 388 -18.56 20.49 -10.91
N ASP A 389 -18.68 19.95 -12.13
CA ASP A 389 -19.93 19.87 -12.88
C ASP A 389 -20.15 18.48 -13.48
N GLU A 390 -21.32 18.26 -14.08
CA GLU A 390 -21.70 16.98 -14.69
C GLU A 390 -20.80 16.62 -15.89
N ALA A 391 -20.33 17.62 -16.65
CA ALA A 391 -19.51 17.39 -17.84
C ALA A 391 -18.12 16.86 -17.48
N MET A 392 -17.56 17.27 -16.34
CA MET A 392 -16.30 16.72 -15.81
C MET A 392 -16.40 15.25 -15.41
N LEU A 393 -17.61 14.75 -15.14
CA LEU A 393 -17.86 13.38 -14.67
C LEU A 393 -18.45 12.48 -15.76
N THR A 394 -18.38 12.92 -17.02
CA THR A 394 -18.90 12.20 -18.19
C THR A 394 -17.95 12.33 -19.40
N ASN A 395 -18.07 11.43 -20.37
CA ASN A 395 -17.45 11.56 -21.69
C ASN A 395 -18.49 11.32 -22.80
N GLU A 396 -18.07 11.32 -24.07
CA GLU A 396 -18.96 11.19 -25.24
C GLU A 396 -19.75 9.87 -25.28
N ARG A 397 -19.34 8.85 -24.52
CA ARG A 397 -20.03 7.56 -24.41
C ARG A 397 -21.08 7.52 -23.30
N TYR A 398 -21.22 8.57 -22.49
CA TYR A 398 -22.24 8.63 -21.46
C TYR A 398 -23.64 8.82 -22.07
N HIS A 399 -24.54 7.89 -21.76
CA HIS A 399 -25.92 7.93 -22.23
C HIS A 399 -26.90 7.88 -21.06
N LYS A 400 -27.48 9.03 -20.73
CA LYS A 400 -28.45 9.15 -19.62
C LYS A 400 -29.64 8.20 -19.73
N ALA A 401 -30.07 7.81 -20.93
CA ALA A 401 -31.20 6.91 -21.13
C ALA A 401 -30.91 5.46 -20.69
N THR A 402 -29.67 5.00 -20.86
CA THR A 402 -29.24 3.62 -20.58
C THR A 402 -28.43 3.49 -19.30
N ALA A 403 -27.93 4.60 -18.76
CA ALA A 403 -27.22 4.63 -17.48
C ALA A 403 -28.10 4.08 -16.34
N PRO A 404 -27.53 3.31 -15.39
CA PRO A 404 -28.28 2.73 -14.29
C PRO A 404 -29.01 3.79 -13.47
N LYS A 405 -30.25 3.48 -13.07
CA LYS A 405 -31.13 4.38 -12.30
C LYS A 405 -31.07 4.15 -10.80
N ASN A 406 -30.44 3.06 -10.38
CA ASN A 406 -30.24 2.67 -8.98
C ASN A 406 -28.93 3.21 -8.39
N ILE A 407 -28.32 4.24 -9.01
CA ILE A 407 -27.12 4.93 -8.53
C ILE A 407 -27.26 6.43 -8.80
N PRO A 408 -26.54 7.31 -8.06
CA PRO A 408 -26.58 8.75 -8.27
C PRO A 408 -26.20 9.13 -9.71
N ALA A 409 -26.81 10.17 -10.25
CA ALA A 409 -26.40 10.74 -11.54
C ALA A 409 -25.07 11.49 -11.40
N PRO A 410 -24.31 11.72 -12.50
CA PRO A 410 -23.04 12.45 -12.41
C PRO A 410 -23.22 13.88 -11.85
N GLY A 411 -24.35 14.54 -12.13
CA GLY A 411 -24.68 15.84 -11.51
C GLY A 411 -24.84 15.78 -9.98
N ASP A 412 -25.37 14.67 -9.43
CA ASP A 412 -25.49 14.49 -7.97
C ASP A 412 -24.11 14.33 -7.33
N VAL A 413 -23.22 13.59 -7.99
CA VAL A 413 -21.82 13.40 -7.57
C VAL A 413 -21.06 14.73 -7.60
N ALA A 414 -21.18 15.50 -8.68
CA ALA A 414 -20.59 16.84 -8.78
C ALA A 414 -21.10 17.77 -7.67
N GLY A 415 -22.41 17.76 -7.41
CA GLY A 415 -23.02 18.50 -6.31
C GLY A 415 -22.46 18.10 -4.95
N ALA A 416 -22.25 16.81 -4.70
CA ALA A 416 -21.68 16.31 -3.46
C ALA A 416 -20.21 16.73 -3.26
N LEU A 417 -19.37 16.60 -4.29
CA LEU A 417 -17.97 17.06 -4.27
C LEU A 417 -17.88 18.54 -3.89
N ASN A 418 -18.75 19.35 -4.48
CA ASN A 418 -18.88 20.77 -4.22
C ASN A 418 -19.36 21.10 -2.79
N ARG A 419 -20.34 20.37 -2.26
CA ARG A 419 -20.79 20.54 -0.87
C ARG A 419 -19.72 20.13 0.14
N LEU A 420 -18.96 19.07 -0.14
CA LEU A 420 -17.82 18.66 0.70
C LEU A 420 -16.74 19.76 0.73
N LYS A 421 -16.44 20.38 -0.42
CA LYS A 421 -15.53 21.53 -0.51
C LYS A 421 -15.96 22.69 0.39
N ASP A 422 -17.25 23.00 0.42
CA ASP A 422 -17.81 24.13 1.17
C ASP A 422 -18.02 23.80 2.67
N THR A 423 -17.93 22.53 3.06
CA THR A 423 -18.20 22.08 4.44
C THR A 423 -16.98 22.25 5.33
N ALA A 424 -17.16 22.93 6.47
CA ALA A 424 -16.12 23.06 7.48
C ALA A 424 -15.77 21.70 8.09
N GLY A 425 -14.47 21.41 8.27
CA GLY A 425 -14.00 20.16 8.86
C GLY A 425 -13.82 19.00 7.87
N THR A 426 -14.13 19.17 6.58
CA THR A 426 -13.89 18.14 5.54
C THR A 426 -12.43 17.69 5.50
N LEU A 427 -11.47 18.62 5.61
CA LEU A 427 -10.04 18.27 5.65
C LEU A 427 -9.71 17.35 6.82
N LYS A 428 -10.20 17.66 8.03
CA LYS A 428 -9.96 16.83 9.22
C LYS A 428 -10.55 15.44 9.04
N MET A 429 -11.79 15.37 8.55
CA MET A 429 -12.44 14.09 8.24
C MET A 429 -11.60 13.28 7.24
N LEU A 430 -11.32 13.82 6.05
CA LEU A 430 -10.55 13.11 5.01
C LEU A 430 -9.12 12.76 5.45
N SER A 431 -8.50 13.58 6.30
CA SER A 431 -7.19 13.29 6.88
C SER A 431 -7.25 12.07 7.80
N THR A 432 -8.20 12.03 8.75
CA THR A 432 -8.39 10.86 9.62
C THR A 432 -8.70 9.59 8.84
N VAL A 433 -9.49 9.72 7.76
CA VAL A 433 -9.79 8.63 6.83
C VAL A 433 -8.53 8.08 6.16
N ALA A 434 -7.68 8.97 5.63
CA ALA A 434 -6.44 8.58 4.95
C ALA A 434 -5.42 7.98 5.94
N THR A 435 -5.18 8.63 7.08
CA THR A 435 -4.28 8.14 8.14
C THR A 435 -4.72 6.77 8.63
N GLY A 436 -6.01 6.61 8.92
CA GLY A 436 -6.55 5.33 9.33
C GLY A 436 -6.29 4.25 8.27
N ALA A 437 -6.57 4.53 6.98
CA ALA A 437 -6.45 3.52 5.93
C ALA A 437 -5.01 2.99 5.82
N ILE A 438 -4.03 3.90 5.92
CA ILE A 438 -2.61 3.56 5.97
C ILE A 438 -2.28 2.77 7.23
N TYR A 439 -2.78 3.18 8.40
CA TYR A 439 -2.60 2.44 9.65
C TYR A 439 -3.13 1.00 9.56
N GLY A 440 -4.31 0.82 8.97
CA GLY A 440 -4.88 -0.51 8.72
C GLY A 440 -3.95 -1.38 7.88
N ILE A 441 -3.32 -0.84 6.83
CA ILE A 441 -2.30 -1.54 6.05
C ILE A 441 -1.11 -1.90 6.94
N THR A 442 -0.49 -0.92 7.61
CA THR A 442 0.73 -1.14 8.40
C THR A 442 0.52 -2.13 9.54
N SER A 443 -0.67 -2.14 10.17
CA SER A 443 -1.01 -3.11 11.21
C SER A 443 -1.08 -4.57 10.70
N VAL A 444 -1.47 -4.76 9.43
CA VAL A 444 -1.43 -6.09 8.80
C VAL A 444 0.00 -6.48 8.51
N LEU A 445 0.79 -5.53 7.99
CA LEU A 445 2.21 -5.76 7.66
C LEU A 445 3.03 -6.17 8.90
N ASP A 446 2.73 -5.62 10.09
CA ASP A 446 3.34 -6.06 11.36
C ASP A 446 3.20 -7.56 11.58
N THR A 447 2.11 -8.18 11.13
CA THR A 447 1.88 -9.63 11.27
C THR A 447 2.23 -10.43 10.01
N TYR A 448 2.34 -9.77 8.85
CA TYR A 448 2.54 -10.41 7.55
C TYR A 448 3.89 -11.13 7.47
N TRP A 449 4.96 -10.50 7.95
CA TRP A 449 6.30 -11.11 8.03
C TRP A 449 6.55 -11.91 9.32
N GLN A 450 5.54 -12.05 10.19
CA GLN A 450 5.61 -12.92 11.36
C GLN A 450 4.90 -14.27 11.13
N LYS A 451 3.99 -14.34 10.15
CA LYS A 451 3.14 -15.50 9.88
C LYS A 451 3.01 -15.73 8.38
N GLN A 452 3.59 -16.84 7.90
CA GLN A 452 3.60 -17.21 6.48
C GLN A 452 2.20 -17.26 5.82
N GLY A 453 1.15 -17.55 6.59
CA GLY A 453 -0.23 -17.67 6.11
C GLY A 453 -1.02 -16.35 6.11
N THR A 454 -0.45 -15.25 6.60
CA THR A 454 -1.09 -13.93 6.49
C THR A 454 -1.09 -13.48 5.04
N GLU A 455 -2.20 -12.93 4.55
CA GLU A 455 -2.32 -12.40 3.20
C GLU A 455 -1.98 -10.90 3.15
N PHE A 456 -1.44 -10.45 2.02
CA PHE A 456 -1.18 -9.04 1.79
C PHE A 456 -2.50 -8.25 1.65
N PRO A 457 -2.63 -7.06 2.27
CA PRO A 457 -3.88 -6.29 2.26
C PRO A 457 -4.08 -5.49 0.96
N TYR A 458 -4.05 -6.15 -0.21
CA TYR A 458 -4.13 -5.50 -1.53
C TYR A 458 -5.36 -4.57 -1.71
N PRO A 459 -6.59 -4.97 -1.31
CA PRO A 459 -7.76 -4.09 -1.42
C PRO A 459 -7.63 -2.82 -0.57
N SER A 460 -6.95 -2.93 0.57
CA SER A 460 -6.69 -1.80 1.46
C SER A 460 -5.73 -0.80 0.80
N MET A 461 -4.70 -1.29 0.10
CA MET A 461 -3.73 -0.47 -0.64
C MET A 461 -4.40 0.33 -1.75
N VAL A 462 -5.11 -0.35 -2.66
CA VAL A 462 -5.84 0.31 -3.76
C VAL A 462 -6.80 1.35 -3.20
N GLY A 463 -7.56 0.93 -2.19
CA GLY A 463 -8.49 1.81 -1.54
C GLY A 463 -7.79 3.04 -0.91
N ALA A 464 -6.66 2.90 -0.21
CA ALA A 464 -5.97 4.03 0.40
C ALA A 464 -5.61 5.13 -0.63
N GLY A 465 -5.25 4.73 -1.85
CA GLY A 465 -5.06 5.64 -2.99
C GLY A 465 -6.30 6.50 -3.28
N ASP A 466 -7.48 5.89 -3.37
CA ASP A 466 -8.75 6.63 -3.58
C ASP A 466 -9.02 7.66 -2.47
N ARG A 467 -8.61 7.37 -1.22
CA ARG A 467 -8.84 8.25 -0.06
C ARG A 467 -7.87 9.42 -0.07
N MET A 468 -6.66 9.24 -0.59
CA MET A 468 -5.76 10.35 -0.87
C MET A 468 -6.27 11.18 -2.06
N ALA A 469 -6.67 10.52 -3.15
CA ALA A 469 -7.17 11.17 -4.35
C ALA A 469 -8.40 12.04 -4.08
N ILE A 470 -9.35 11.57 -3.28
CA ILE A 470 -10.56 12.35 -2.96
C ILE A 470 -10.25 13.61 -2.15
N CYS A 471 -9.20 13.61 -1.31
CA CYS A 471 -8.77 14.81 -0.59
C CYS A 471 -8.29 15.89 -1.56
N TRP A 472 -7.47 15.52 -2.54
CA TRP A 472 -7.05 16.42 -3.61
C TRP A 472 -8.22 16.89 -4.47
N ALA A 473 -9.06 15.96 -4.94
CA ALA A 473 -10.20 16.29 -5.79
C ALA A 473 -11.19 17.26 -5.13
N VAL A 474 -11.47 17.08 -3.84
CA VAL A 474 -12.44 17.91 -3.10
C VAL A 474 -11.84 19.23 -2.63
N LEU A 475 -10.61 19.22 -2.12
CA LEU A 475 -10.04 20.36 -1.38
C LEU A 475 -8.84 21.02 -2.05
N GLY A 476 -8.23 20.36 -3.04
CA GLY A 476 -6.96 20.80 -3.64
C GLY A 476 -5.80 20.77 -2.64
N GLN A 477 -5.88 19.91 -1.63
CA GLN A 477 -4.92 19.81 -0.53
C GLN A 477 -4.63 18.34 -0.20
N ALA A 478 -3.40 18.06 0.24
CA ALA A 478 -3.00 16.77 0.78
C ALA A 478 -3.76 16.47 2.10
N PRO A 479 -4.02 15.20 2.42
CA PRO A 479 -4.46 14.83 3.76
C PRO A 479 -3.34 15.09 4.78
N ASN A 480 -3.69 15.55 5.98
CA ASN A 480 -2.74 15.68 7.08
C ASN A 480 -2.55 14.34 7.80
N LEU A 481 -1.53 13.58 7.42
CA LEU A 481 -1.26 12.26 8.00
C LEU A 481 -0.84 12.29 9.48
N ALA A 482 -0.47 13.45 10.04
CA ALA A 482 -0.16 13.61 11.46
C ALA A 482 -1.41 13.64 12.38
N THR A 483 -2.62 13.64 11.82
CA THR A 483 -3.89 13.75 12.58
C THR A 483 -4.12 12.57 13.55
N GLY A 484 -3.37 11.47 13.42
CA GLY A 484 -3.55 10.25 14.21
C GLY A 484 -4.86 9.52 13.88
N VAL A 485 -5.01 8.33 14.45
CA VAL A 485 -6.17 7.46 14.30
C VAL A 485 -6.93 7.40 15.63
N PRO A 486 -8.22 7.75 15.68
CA PRO A 486 -9.02 7.60 16.89
C PRO A 486 -9.05 6.14 17.34
N VAL A 487 -8.85 5.91 18.64
CA VAL A 487 -8.88 4.56 19.22
C VAL A 487 -10.31 4.03 19.24
N ALA A 488 -10.51 2.81 18.75
CA ALA A 488 -11.78 2.11 18.85
C ALA A 488 -12.10 1.76 20.32
N GLU A 489 -13.31 2.08 20.77
CA GLU A 489 -13.81 1.74 22.10
C GLU A 489 -14.10 0.24 22.21
N LYS A 490 -13.65 -0.36 23.31
CA LYS A 490 -13.87 -1.77 23.58
C LYS A 490 -15.35 -2.04 23.88
N GLY A 491 -15.94 -3.03 23.20
CA GLY A 491 -17.33 -3.44 23.41
C GLY A 491 -18.36 -2.59 22.64
N VAL A 492 -17.92 -1.72 21.73
CA VAL A 492 -18.79 -1.04 20.78
C VAL A 492 -18.87 -1.87 19.50
N LEU A 493 -20.10 -2.24 19.11
CA LEU A 493 -20.40 -2.88 17.84
C LEU A 493 -20.43 -1.83 16.72
N TYR A 494 -19.24 -1.41 16.30
CA TYR A 494 -19.08 -0.45 15.21
C TYR A 494 -19.69 -1.00 13.92
N HIS A 495 -20.45 -0.16 13.21
CA HIS A 495 -21.12 -0.58 11.97
C HIS A 495 -20.43 -0.06 10.72
N ALA A 496 -20.67 -0.77 9.61
CA ALA A 496 -20.42 -0.28 8.26
C ALA A 496 -20.95 1.14 8.07
N CYS A 497 -20.19 1.96 7.35
CA CYS A 497 -20.27 3.42 7.11
C CYS A 497 -21.60 4.02 6.56
N GLN A 498 -22.74 3.45 6.91
CA GLN A 498 -24.00 3.54 6.19
C GLN A 498 -25.21 3.68 7.15
N GLY A 499 -24.97 4.01 8.42
CA GLY A 499 -26.03 4.18 9.42
C GLY A 499 -26.67 2.89 9.93
N MET A 500 -26.14 1.72 9.59
CA MET A 500 -26.72 0.41 9.93
C MET A 500 -26.22 -0.10 11.30
N HIS A 501 -26.61 0.60 12.37
CA HIS A 501 -26.19 0.29 13.73
C HIS A 501 -27.00 -0.88 14.31
N LEU A 502 -26.37 -2.00 14.66
CA LEU A 502 -27.07 -3.18 15.20
C LEU A 502 -27.51 -3.01 16.66
N ALA A 503 -26.85 -2.15 17.44
CA ALA A 503 -27.15 -1.92 18.86
C ALA A 503 -28.03 -0.68 19.13
N GLY A 504 -28.78 -0.18 18.14
CA GLY A 504 -29.57 1.07 18.22
C GLY A 504 -30.36 1.37 16.94
N GLU A 505 -31.03 2.53 16.87
CA GLU A 505 -31.70 2.97 15.65
C GLU A 505 -30.68 3.39 14.57
N ALA A 506 -31.04 3.18 13.30
CA ALA A 506 -30.22 3.64 12.20
C ALA A 506 -30.13 5.19 12.18
N SER A 507 -28.92 5.72 12.01
CA SER A 507 -28.68 7.17 11.96
C SER A 507 -28.20 7.62 10.58
N SER A 508 -28.35 8.91 10.27
CA SER A 508 -27.78 9.51 9.06
C SER A 508 -26.27 9.77 9.14
N THR A 509 -25.61 9.37 10.23
CA THR A 509 -24.17 9.58 10.42
C THR A 509 -23.38 8.41 9.81
N CYS A 510 -22.27 8.72 9.12
CA CYS A 510 -21.30 7.71 8.70
C CYS A 510 -20.74 6.91 9.90
N ALA A 511 -19.98 5.84 9.63
CA ALA A 511 -19.33 5.09 10.72
C ALA A 511 -18.46 6.02 11.57
N ALA A 512 -18.23 5.62 12.81
CA ALA A 512 -17.25 6.29 13.65
C ALA A 512 -15.89 6.36 12.94
N LEU A 513 -15.25 7.54 12.98
CA LEU A 513 -13.92 7.75 12.38
C LEU A 513 -12.89 6.72 12.87
N ALA A 514 -13.06 6.20 14.08
CA ALA A 514 -12.25 5.16 14.72
C ALA A 514 -12.26 3.80 13.99
N VAL A 515 -13.15 3.59 13.01
CA VAL A 515 -13.21 2.35 12.23
C VAL A 515 -13.27 2.60 10.73
N TYR A 516 -13.20 3.85 10.26
CA TYR A 516 -13.37 4.20 8.83
C TYR A 516 -12.34 3.51 7.89
N HIS A 517 -11.32 2.91 8.48
CA HIS A 517 -10.11 2.47 7.84
C HIS A 517 -9.86 0.96 7.86
N THR A 518 -10.73 0.20 8.53
CA THR A 518 -10.43 -1.21 8.76
C THR A 518 -10.84 -2.07 7.58
N CYS A 519 -9.89 -2.41 6.72
CA CYS A 519 -10.07 -3.38 5.66
C CYS A 519 -9.81 -4.81 6.13
N ARG A 520 -10.06 -5.77 5.25
CA ARG A 520 -9.83 -7.19 5.52
C ARG A 520 -8.42 -7.40 6.11
N GLY A 521 -8.35 -8.07 7.27
CA GLY A 521 -7.11 -8.31 8.01
C GLY A 521 -6.78 -7.24 9.07
N SER A 522 -7.30 -6.01 8.96
CA SER A 522 -7.10 -4.91 9.92
C SER A 522 -8.36 -4.51 10.69
N ASN A 523 -9.50 -5.20 10.48
CA ASN A 523 -10.72 -4.95 11.24
C ASN A 523 -10.71 -5.60 12.61
N GLY A 524 -11.26 -4.88 13.58
CA GLY A 524 -11.26 -5.27 14.99
C GLY A 524 -12.33 -6.32 15.33
N CYS A 525 -12.88 -7.03 14.32
CA CYS A 525 -14.13 -7.80 14.38
C CYS A 525 -15.38 -6.96 14.72
N HIS A 526 -16.56 -7.58 14.56
CA HIS A 526 -17.87 -7.13 15.07
C HIS A 526 -18.61 -6.11 14.19
N ALA A 527 -19.24 -6.56 13.09
CA ALA A 527 -20.14 -5.76 12.23
C ALA A 527 -19.55 -4.50 11.54
N GLN A 528 -18.23 -4.30 11.62
CA GLN A 528 -17.50 -3.21 10.95
C GLN A 528 -17.50 -3.33 9.41
N GLY A 529 -18.07 -4.39 8.85
CA GLY A 529 -17.90 -4.83 7.46
C GLY A 529 -18.72 -4.13 6.39
N GLY A 530 -18.33 -2.93 5.96
CA GLY A 530 -19.00 -2.15 4.91
C GLY A 530 -18.39 -2.27 3.50
N CYS A 531 -17.84 -3.40 3.10
CA CYS A 531 -16.83 -3.42 2.02
C CYS A 531 -17.32 -2.99 0.64
N GLY A 532 -18.62 -3.05 0.33
CA GLY A 532 -19.08 -2.96 -1.06
C GLY A 532 -18.79 -4.24 -1.88
N PHE A 533 -17.83 -5.06 -1.47
CA PHE A 533 -17.48 -6.32 -2.11
C PHE A 533 -18.25 -7.52 -1.54
N ALA A 534 -18.75 -8.40 -2.42
CA ALA A 534 -19.26 -9.71 -2.03
C ALA A 534 -18.10 -10.60 -1.60
N GLN A 535 -18.06 -11.01 -0.33
CA GLN A 535 -16.99 -11.85 0.22
C GLN A 535 -17.46 -13.29 0.40
N PRO A 536 -16.67 -14.31 0.02
CA PRO A 536 -16.88 -15.69 0.44
C PRO A 536 -17.18 -15.81 1.94
N ASP A 537 -18.23 -16.56 2.30
CA ASP A 537 -18.59 -16.83 3.71
C ASP A 537 -17.64 -17.83 4.39
N THR A 538 -16.84 -18.52 3.58
CA THR A 538 -15.82 -19.47 4.00
C THR A 538 -14.55 -19.25 3.18
N GLY A 539 -13.39 -19.49 3.78
CA GLY A 539 -12.09 -19.34 3.13
C GLY A 539 -11.45 -17.96 3.34
N GLY A 540 -10.16 -17.97 3.68
CA GLY A 540 -9.39 -16.78 4.05
C GLY A 540 -8.87 -15.96 2.86
N SER A 541 -9.34 -16.19 1.63
CA SER A 541 -8.77 -15.67 0.36
C SER A 541 -9.18 -14.26 -0.05
N SER A 542 -8.20 -13.37 -0.26
CA SER A 542 -8.21 -11.95 -0.68
C SER A 542 -9.35 -11.50 -1.61
N CYS A 543 -9.82 -10.26 -1.42
CA CYS A 543 -10.73 -9.62 -2.38
C CYS A 543 -9.93 -9.27 -3.64
N GLY A 544 -10.40 -9.67 -4.82
CA GLY A 544 -9.76 -9.36 -6.10
C GLY A 544 -9.00 -10.51 -6.75
N HIS A 545 -8.77 -11.62 -6.05
CA HIS A 545 -8.16 -12.83 -6.63
C HIS A 545 -9.13 -14.00 -6.60
N SER A 546 -9.17 -14.73 -7.71
CA SER A 546 -10.02 -15.91 -7.86
C SER A 546 -9.50 -17.03 -6.94
N VAL A 547 -10.42 -17.87 -6.45
CA VAL A 547 -10.19 -18.79 -5.33
C VAL A 547 -9.42 -20.06 -5.73
N LYS A 548 -8.48 -20.51 -4.88
CA LYS A 548 -8.31 -21.94 -4.58
C LYS A 548 -8.43 -22.24 -3.09
N ALA A 549 -9.26 -23.25 -2.81
CA ALA A 549 -9.50 -23.81 -1.49
C ALA A 549 -8.24 -24.48 -0.93
N VAL A 550 -7.87 -24.14 0.29
CA VAL A 550 -6.98 -24.97 1.12
C VAL A 550 -7.83 -25.51 2.26
N ALA A 551 -7.90 -26.85 2.34
CA ALA A 551 -8.65 -27.56 3.36
C ALA A 551 -8.07 -27.26 4.75
N ALA A 552 -8.87 -26.62 5.62
CA ALA A 552 -8.60 -26.60 7.05
C ALA A 552 -9.60 -27.53 7.74
N ALA A 553 -9.07 -28.61 8.31
CA ALA A 553 -9.79 -29.52 9.20
C ALA A 553 -10.16 -28.79 10.50
N GLY A 554 -11.40 -28.94 10.96
CA GLY A 554 -11.81 -28.48 12.29
C GLY A 554 -13.31 -28.27 12.44
N ASN A 555 -13.98 -29.23 13.06
CA ASN A 555 -15.39 -29.23 13.40
C ASN A 555 -15.86 -27.95 14.13
N LEU A 556 -16.90 -27.29 13.60
CA LEU A 556 -17.83 -26.47 14.37
C LEU A 556 -19.25 -26.93 14.01
N CYS A 557 -19.93 -27.55 14.97
CA CYS A 557 -21.27 -28.11 14.78
C CYS A 557 -22.33 -26.98 14.72
N GLY A 558 -23.30 -27.12 13.80
CA GLY A 558 -24.44 -26.21 13.66
C GLY A 558 -24.69 -25.64 12.26
N THR A 559 -24.02 -26.12 11.21
CA THR A 559 -24.23 -25.65 9.83
C THR A 559 -25.62 -26.04 9.28
N PRO A 560 -26.34 -25.15 8.57
CA PRO A 560 -27.38 -25.55 7.64
C PRO A 560 -26.84 -26.56 6.61
N LYS A 561 -27.72 -27.38 6.01
CA LYS A 561 -27.39 -28.48 5.09
C LYS A 561 -26.32 -28.10 4.04
N PRO A 562 -25.43 -29.03 3.66
CA PRO A 562 -24.38 -28.76 2.68
C PRO A 562 -25.00 -28.35 1.33
N VAL A 563 -24.59 -27.18 0.85
CA VAL A 563 -24.87 -26.72 -0.51
C VAL A 563 -24.07 -27.59 -1.49
N PRO A 564 -24.66 -28.00 -2.64
CA PRO A 564 -23.96 -28.83 -3.61
C PRO A 564 -22.62 -28.21 -4.07
N PRO A 565 -21.62 -29.05 -4.40
CA PRO A 565 -20.34 -28.56 -4.91
C PRO A 565 -20.55 -27.69 -6.15
N GLY A 566 -20.05 -26.46 -6.12
CA GLY A 566 -20.12 -25.51 -7.25
C GLY A 566 -20.89 -24.19 -7.00
N LYS A 567 -21.50 -23.97 -5.83
CA LYS A 567 -22.14 -22.68 -5.48
C LYS A 567 -21.44 -22.01 -4.30
N GLN A 568 -20.63 -20.99 -4.58
CA GLN A 568 -19.97 -20.14 -3.59
C GLN A 568 -21.03 -19.37 -2.79
N ILE A 569 -20.98 -19.47 -1.47
CA ILE A 569 -21.81 -18.66 -0.55
C ILE A 569 -20.99 -17.44 -0.12
N TYR A 570 -21.66 -16.30 -0.01
CA TYR A 570 -21.07 -15.03 0.37
C TYR A 570 -21.56 -14.58 1.76
N SER A 571 -20.82 -13.71 2.45
CA SER A 571 -21.34 -12.95 3.60
C SER A 571 -22.00 -11.67 3.11
N ALA A 572 -23.11 -11.27 3.72
CA ALA A 572 -23.71 -9.99 3.40
C ALA A 572 -22.84 -8.80 3.89
N PRO A 573 -22.90 -7.65 3.21
CA PRO A 573 -22.32 -6.43 3.75
C PRO A 573 -23.08 -6.00 5.02
N SER A 574 -22.38 -5.36 5.95
CA SER A 574 -22.84 -4.83 7.25
C SER A 574 -23.01 -5.82 8.42
N ASP A 575 -23.04 -7.13 8.17
CA ASP A 575 -23.20 -8.15 9.22
C ASP A 575 -22.18 -9.30 9.08
N ASN A 576 -20.96 -9.00 8.62
CA ASN A 576 -19.96 -10.03 8.34
C ASN A 576 -19.18 -10.53 9.57
N LYS A 577 -18.79 -11.81 9.53
CA LYS A 577 -18.36 -12.58 10.70
C LYS A 577 -16.95 -12.28 11.27
N CYS A 578 -16.00 -11.58 10.64
CA CYS A 578 -14.59 -11.78 11.09
C CYS A 578 -13.45 -10.78 10.79
N ALA A 579 -12.44 -10.84 11.68
CA ALA A 579 -11.05 -10.35 11.66
C ALA A 579 -10.27 -10.53 10.35
N THR A 580 -10.32 -11.74 9.77
CA THR A 580 -9.59 -12.12 8.53
C THR A 580 -10.51 -12.47 7.36
N PHE A 581 -11.81 -12.60 7.61
CA PHE A 581 -12.83 -12.99 6.62
C PHE A 581 -13.85 -11.87 6.31
N GLY A 582 -13.76 -10.73 6.99
CA GLY A 582 -14.68 -9.60 6.86
C GLY A 582 -14.09 -8.47 6.04
N GLY A 583 -14.91 -7.85 5.20
CA GLY A 583 -14.52 -6.76 4.32
C GLY A 583 -14.40 -5.39 4.99
N CYS A 584 -14.06 -4.39 4.18
CA CYS A 584 -13.69 -3.04 4.55
C CYS A 584 -14.76 -2.21 5.24
N ALA A 585 -14.40 -1.57 6.34
CA ALA A 585 -15.16 -0.54 7.03
C ALA A 585 -15.11 0.83 6.31
N VAL A 586 -15.11 0.81 4.98
CA VAL A 586 -15.14 2.01 4.14
C VAL A 586 -16.62 2.37 3.86
N PRO A 587 -17.00 3.64 3.65
CA PRO A 587 -18.31 3.93 3.11
C PRO A 587 -18.50 3.30 1.74
N ILE A 588 -19.51 2.43 1.66
CA ILE A 588 -20.00 1.96 0.37
C ILE A 588 -20.39 3.19 -0.43
N SER A 589 -19.66 3.39 -1.54
CA SER A 589 -20.00 4.39 -2.54
C SER A 589 -21.47 4.23 -2.89
N ALA A 590 -22.19 5.34 -2.96
CA ALA A 590 -23.57 5.33 -3.43
C ALA A 590 -23.66 4.86 -4.90
N SER A 591 -22.55 4.88 -5.63
CA SER A 591 -22.43 4.38 -6.99
C SER A 591 -22.09 2.89 -7.09
N GLN A 592 -21.86 2.19 -5.96
CA GLN A 592 -21.40 0.80 -5.95
C GLN A 592 -22.46 -0.20 -6.44
N LEU A 593 -22.12 -0.96 -7.48
CA LEU A 593 -22.91 -2.07 -8.00
C LEU A 593 -22.14 -3.39 -7.90
N TYR A 594 -22.85 -4.52 -7.79
CA TYR A 594 -22.21 -5.84 -7.78
C TYR A 594 -21.70 -6.24 -9.17
N PRO A 595 -20.54 -6.91 -9.28
CA PRO A 595 -20.07 -7.52 -10.51
C PRO A 595 -20.72 -8.89 -10.75
N ASN A 596 -20.37 -9.56 -11.85
CA ASN A 596 -20.78 -10.95 -12.10
C ASN A 596 -19.92 -11.91 -11.26
N THR A 597 -20.41 -12.30 -10.09
CA THR A 597 -19.66 -13.14 -9.13
C THR A 597 -19.73 -14.63 -9.43
N THR A 598 -20.65 -15.08 -10.28
CA THR A 598 -20.79 -16.51 -10.65
C THR A 598 -19.93 -16.90 -11.84
N LYS A 599 -19.40 -15.91 -12.59
CA LYS A 599 -18.67 -16.08 -13.86
C LYS A 599 -19.46 -16.89 -14.91
N THR A 600 -20.77 -17.01 -14.75
CA THR A 600 -21.65 -17.69 -15.72
C THR A 600 -22.12 -16.74 -16.81
N GLN A 601 -22.50 -17.32 -17.95
CA GLN A 601 -23.10 -16.63 -19.10
C GLN A 601 -24.40 -17.38 -19.48
N PRO A 602 -25.60 -16.84 -19.20
CA PRO A 602 -25.85 -15.54 -18.57
C PRO A 602 -25.45 -15.48 -17.08
N PRO A 603 -25.19 -14.28 -16.53
CA PRO A 603 -24.92 -14.10 -15.10
C PRO A 603 -26.06 -14.65 -14.24
N GLU A 604 -25.73 -15.38 -13.18
CA GLU A 604 -26.68 -15.91 -12.21
C GLU A 604 -26.60 -15.14 -10.89
N SER A 605 -27.70 -15.13 -10.13
CA SER A 605 -27.69 -14.57 -8.77
C SER A 605 -26.86 -15.45 -7.83
N ALA A 606 -26.11 -14.80 -6.94
CA ALA A 606 -25.38 -15.44 -5.86
C ALA A 606 -26.12 -15.29 -4.52
N THR A 607 -25.78 -16.15 -3.56
CA THR A 607 -26.44 -16.21 -2.24
C THR A 607 -25.51 -15.71 -1.14
N MET A 608 -26.08 -14.96 -0.21
CA MET A 608 -25.44 -14.45 1.00
C MET A 608 -26.06 -15.06 2.27
N VAL A 609 -25.20 -15.38 3.24
CA VAL A 609 -25.58 -15.71 4.62
C VAL A 609 -25.60 -14.43 5.44
N LEU A 610 -26.50 -14.38 6.41
CA LEU A 610 -26.70 -13.27 7.33
C LEU A 610 -26.26 -13.68 8.73
N TYR A 611 -25.68 -12.75 9.48
CA TYR A 611 -25.27 -12.99 10.86
C TYR A 611 -25.87 -11.99 11.83
N ASP A 612 -26.18 -12.48 13.02
CA ASP A 612 -26.35 -11.68 14.20
C ASP A 612 -25.05 -11.68 15.04
N PHE A 613 -24.88 -10.70 15.93
CA PHE A 613 -23.74 -10.59 16.83
C PHE A 613 -24.21 -10.60 18.27
N GLY A 614 -23.66 -11.52 19.06
CA GLY A 614 -23.97 -11.67 20.48
C GLY A 614 -23.63 -10.43 21.33
N PRO A 615 -23.85 -10.53 22.66
CA PRO A 615 -23.61 -9.41 23.56
C PRO A 615 -22.13 -8.99 23.61
N ALA A 616 -21.90 -7.72 23.99
CA ALA A 616 -20.57 -7.23 24.33
C ALA A 616 -19.95 -8.05 25.49
N PRO A 617 -18.62 -8.13 25.60
CA PRO A 617 -17.62 -7.49 24.75
C PRO A 617 -17.23 -8.31 23.51
N ASP A 618 -17.58 -9.60 23.46
CA ASP A 618 -17.02 -10.55 22.49
C ASP A 618 -17.78 -10.59 21.16
N HIS A 619 -19.04 -10.13 21.14
CA HIS A 619 -19.87 -9.99 19.94
C HIS A 619 -19.71 -11.16 18.95
N HIS A 620 -19.88 -12.39 19.45
CA HIS A 620 -19.68 -13.58 18.63
C HIS A 620 -20.73 -13.66 17.50
N PRO A 621 -20.30 -13.97 16.26
CA PRO A 621 -21.19 -14.05 15.11
C PRO A 621 -22.05 -15.32 15.15
N GLN A 622 -23.36 -15.16 14.95
CA GLN A 622 -24.38 -16.20 14.98
C GLN A 622 -25.14 -16.22 13.65
N PRO A 623 -25.03 -17.27 12.82
CA PRO A 623 -25.71 -17.29 11.53
C PRO A 623 -27.22 -17.33 11.70
N LEU A 624 -27.94 -16.54 10.92
CA LEU A 624 -29.39 -16.64 10.82
C LEU A 624 -29.78 -17.78 9.89
N GLN A 625 -30.93 -18.41 10.12
CA GLN A 625 -31.53 -19.41 9.21
C GLN A 625 -32.17 -18.76 7.97
N GLN A 626 -31.68 -17.59 7.57
CA GLN A 626 -32.15 -16.79 6.45
C GLN A 626 -30.98 -16.49 5.52
N THR A 627 -31.29 -16.36 4.23
CA THR A 627 -30.31 -15.96 3.21
C THR A 627 -30.83 -14.79 2.39
N LEU A 628 -29.91 -14.10 1.74
CA LEU A 628 -30.16 -13.01 0.81
C LEU A 628 -29.60 -13.38 -0.56
N THR A 629 -30.16 -12.87 -1.66
CA THR A 629 -29.56 -13.00 -2.99
C THR A 629 -29.17 -11.64 -3.56
N PHE A 630 -28.12 -11.65 -4.39
CA PHE A 630 -27.67 -10.49 -5.15
C PHE A 630 -27.26 -10.92 -6.56
N SER A 631 -27.32 -9.98 -7.51
CA SER A 631 -27.04 -10.19 -8.93
C SER A 631 -26.14 -9.09 -9.50
N LEU A 632 -25.56 -9.34 -10.67
CA LEU A 632 -24.84 -8.31 -11.44
C LEU A 632 -25.70 -7.04 -11.57
N GLY A 633 -25.13 -5.89 -11.19
CA GLY A 633 -25.79 -4.59 -11.29
C GLY A 633 -26.74 -4.24 -10.13
N ASP A 634 -26.93 -5.13 -9.16
CA ASP A 634 -27.64 -4.79 -7.91
C ASP A 634 -26.85 -3.72 -7.14
N ASN A 635 -27.56 -2.75 -6.56
CA ASN A 635 -26.94 -1.73 -5.72
C ASN A 635 -26.50 -2.36 -4.39
N VAL A 636 -25.25 -2.14 -4.01
CA VAL A 636 -24.68 -2.80 -2.83
C VAL A 636 -25.23 -2.23 -1.53
N TYR A 637 -25.53 -0.94 -1.46
CA TYR A 637 -26.17 -0.36 -0.28
C TYR A 637 -27.57 -0.91 -0.08
N ASP A 638 -28.37 -1.02 -1.14
CA ASP A 638 -29.73 -1.56 -1.04
C ASP A 638 -29.73 -3.00 -0.49
N LYS A 639 -28.78 -3.82 -0.94
CA LYS A 639 -28.60 -5.19 -0.43
C LYS A 639 -28.09 -5.23 1.00
N ALA A 640 -27.20 -4.31 1.38
CA ALA A 640 -26.75 -4.19 2.76
C ALA A 640 -27.89 -3.76 3.69
N TRP A 641 -28.74 -2.83 3.26
CA TRP A 641 -29.93 -2.41 4.01
C TRP A 641 -30.96 -3.54 4.14
N GLU A 642 -31.16 -4.34 3.09
CA GLU A 642 -32.00 -5.53 3.14
C GLU A 642 -31.47 -6.57 4.15
N ALA A 643 -30.15 -6.79 4.18
CA ALA A 643 -29.49 -7.66 5.15
C ALA A 643 -29.69 -7.15 6.58
N TYR A 644 -29.36 -5.88 6.84
CA TYR A 644 -29.61 -5.22 8.12
C TYR A 644 -31.08 -5.34 8.56
N GLY A 645 -32.01 -5.10 7.65
CA GLY A 645 -33.46 -5.29 7.85
C GLY A 645 -33.81 -6.65 8.42
N LYS A 646 -33.27 -7.72 7.82
CA LYS A 646 -33.51 -9.10 8.24
C LYS A 646 -32.87 -9.42 9.60
N VAL A 647 -31.67 -8.90 9.88
CA VAL A 647 -30.99 -9.08 11.17
C VAL A 647 -31.76 -8.39 12.29
N MET A 648 -32.16 -7.13 12.11
CA MET A 648 -32.93 -6.39 13.12
C MET A 648 -34.31 -6.99 13.35
N ALA A 649 -34.97 -7.49 12.29
CA ALA A 649 -36.22 -8.23 12.43
C ALA A 649 -36.06 -9.51 13.26
N ALA A 650 -34.94 -10.24 13.08
CA ALA A 650 -34.61 -11.41 13.91
C ALA A 650 -34.35 -11.01 15.38
N ARG A 651 -33.83 -9.80 15.63
CA ARG A 651 -33.71 -9.19 16.97
C ARG A 651 -35.03 -8.63 17.53
N GLY A 652 -36.13 -8.69 16.78
CA GLY A 652 -37.41 -8.10 17.18
C GLY A 652 -37.41 -6.56 17.22
N THR A 653 -36.47 -5.92 16.52
CA THR A 653 -36.34 -4.46 16.45
C THR A 653 -36.85 -3.93 15.10
N PRO A 654 -37.77 -2.95 15.08
CA PRO A 654 -38.25 -2.37 13.83
C PRO A 654 -37.14 -1.60 13.11
N VAL A 655 -37.11 -1.73 11.79
CA VAL A 655 -36.19 -0.99 10.92
C VAL A 655 -36.92 0.20 10.31
N GLY A 656 -36.36 1.40 10.49
CA GLY A 656 -36.88 2.63 9.91
C GLY A 656 -36.66 2.73 8.40
N ALA A 657 -36.69 3.95 7.87
CA ALA A 657 -36.32 4.20 6.48
C ALA A 657 -34.80 4.12 6.28
N ALA A 658 -34.37 3.66 5.10
CA ALA A 658 -32.96 3.66 4.72
C ALA A 658 -32.38 5.10 4.76
N PRO A 659 -31.27 5.35 5.47
CA PRO A 659 -30.60 6.63 5.43
C PRO A 659 -30.22 7.07 4.01
N ALA A 660 -30.42 8.36 3.70
CA ALA A 660 -29.89 8.95 2.48
C ALA A 660 -28.35 8.86 2.45
N PRO A 661 -27.73 8.71 1.27
CA PRO A 661 -26.28 8.73 1.17
C PRO A 661 -25.74 10.11 1.59
N THR A 662 -24.66 10.10 2.38
CA THR A 662 -23.92 11.31 2.71
C THR A 662 -23.18 11.83 1.48
N ASP A 663 -22.77 13.10 1.49
CA ASP A 663 -21.99 13.67 0.39
C ASP A 663 -20.69 12.90 0.13
N LEU A 664 -20.06 12.37 1.18
CA LEU A 664 -18.88 11.52 1.07
C LEU A 664 -19.19 10.22 0.31
N ARG A 665 -20.31 9.56 0.61
CA ARG A 665 -20.74 8.35 -0.12
C ARG A 665 -21.09 8.64 -1.57
N LEU A 666 -21.66 9.80 -1.85
CA LEU A 666 -21.94 10.25 -3.22
C LEU A 666 -20.65 10.51 -4.01
N ALA A 667 -19.64 11.11 -3.36
CA ALA A 667 -18.39 11.51 -3.97
C ALA A 667 -17.41 10.35 -4.23
N LEU A 668 -17.43 9.32 -3.38
CA LEU A 668 -16.49 8.18 -3.49
C LEU A 668 -16.72 7.39 -4.79
N PRO A 669 -15.64 6.99 -5.50
CA PRO A 669 -15.76 6.06 -6.60
C PRO A 669 -16.27 4.68 -6.14
N PRO A 670 -17.02 3.95 -6.98
CA PRO A 670 -17.27 2.53 -6.74
C PRO A 670 -15.96 1.75 -6.81
N SER A 671 -15.76 0.80 -5.91
CA SER A 671 -14.64 -0.14 -5.95
C SER A 671 -14.98 -1.28 -6.91
N THR A 672 -14.09 -1.67 -7.82
CA THR A 672 -14.30 -2.79 -8.75
C THR A 672 -13.77 -4.11 -8.27
#